data_AF-A0A9E2I6K3-F1
#
_entry.id   AF-A0A9E2I6K3-F1
#
_cell.length_a   1.000
_cell.length_b   1.000
_cell.length_c   1.000
_cell.angle_alpha   90.00
_cell.angle_beta   90.00
_cell.angle_gamma   90.00
#
_symmetry.space_group_name_H-M   'P 1'
#
loop_
_entity.id
_entity.type
_entity.pdbx_description
1 polymer ?
#
loop_
_entity_poly.entity_id
_entity_poly.type
_entity_poly.pdbx_seq_one_letter_code
_entity_poly.pdbx_strand_id
1 'polypeptide(L)'
;MKNRRLQTLDRRSGNLQRTLLTAFLVLSFIPIIILGLVLRKQVADRTTELVVAQLDSVATLKEQEVKTFLEERRQDLGQVLTTSESKDNALYLLQHSPQTKGYRIAEGNTYGLFRSVQRQAVDFTELFLVNREGIVVLSTEPQHAGVVETNQAFYTEGLKDKYVSPLLVDPESGKSFLYLAEPVQDYSVGITRGVLVARLKTSTLDKVMLEQAGLGETGETYLVSQQGQLITPLRNQTSLSPDLDTYGIQESLAGRDGFDQYHNYAGTEVIGYYRWLPYAGAGLLAEQARSEAFAALDRLTRFAVSALVLVAIITTLVILAITRRISQPIVQLTESATRMADGDLDFSIDVHRRDEIGTLAQAFNSMTAQLRDLIGTLEQRVADRTTELERRSIQLQAAAETGSAAASMRDLNELLTKITHLISDRFGYYHTGIFLLGEKGEYAVLRATNSEGGQRMLDRGHKLKVGEVGIVGYVTANRESRIALDVGHDAVFFDNPDLPDTRSEMALPLIVGGELLGALDVQSKHEAAFSEEDISVLQMLADQVAVAIDNARLFAENQAALEASRRAYGELSQEAWGQFLRGQPDLGFLSTAEVDVTPAGGNWTPEMHQAAQTGSTVRTDGNTLTIPILLRDQVLGVVRLCKPEDAGPWTNDEVELMDTLIAQLEVALESARLYQDTQRRAAREQMVTQITTKIRATTDPQVMLQTAVSELREALGAKRAQVVIQPEGRG
;
A
#
# COMPACT_ATOMS: atom_id res chain seq x y z
N MET A 1 11.35 -18.28 -27.61
CA MET A 1 10.46 -17.69 -26.58
C MET A 1 10.92 -16.32 -26.04
N LYS A 2 12.20 -15.90 -26.19
CA LYS A 2 12.73 -14.61 -25.73
C LYS A 2 12.07 -13.34 -26.33
N ASN A 3 11.71 -13.35 -27.63
CA ASN A 3 11.14 -12.16 -28.30
C ASN A 3 9.68 -11.79 -27.93
N ARG A 4 8.90 -12.70 -27.33
CA ARG A 4 7.49 -12.40 -26.98
C ARG A 4 7.33 -11.63 -25.65
N ARG A 5 8.32 -11.69 -24.75
CA ARG A 5 8.25 -11.01 -23.43
C ARG A 5 8.62 -9.53 -23.47
N LEU A 6 9.55 -9.13 -24.36
CA LEU A 6 9.93 -7.72 -24.54
C LEU A 6 8.77 -6.89 -25.14
N GLN A 7 8.01 -7.42 -26.10
CA GLN A 7 6.83 -6.74 -26.67
C GLN A 7 5.67 -6.54 -25.68
N THR A 8 5.58 -7.35 -24.61
CA THR A 8 4.51 -7.22 -23.61
C THR A 8 4.74 -6.11 -22.57
N LEU A 9 5.99 -5.69 -22.35
CA LEU A 9 6.34 -4.65 -21.38
C LEU A 9 6.19 -3.23 -21.94
N ASP A 10 6.54 -3.03 -23.22
CA ASP A 10 6.36 -1.74 -23.91
C ASP A 10 4.86 -1.37 -24.07
N ARG A 11 3.99 -2.38 -24.17
CA ARG A 11 2.53 -2.18 -24.10
C ARG A 11 2.02 -1.75 -22.71
N ARG A 12 2.73 -2.09 -21.62
CA ARG A 12 2.30 -1.77 -20.25
C ARG A 12 2.69 -0.34 -19.82
N SER A 13 3.83 0.18 -20.26
CA SER A 13 4.27 1.56 -19.97
C SER A 13 3.30 2.61 -20.55
N GLY A 14 2.87 2.41 -21.80
CA GLY A 14 1.84 3.24 -22.44
C GLY A 14 0.46 3.16 -21.76
N ASN A 15 0.17 2.05 -21.07
CA ASN A 15 -1.10 1.85 -20.39
C ASN A 15 -1.18 2.64 -19.07
N LEU A 16 -0.10 2.66 -18.28
CA LEU A 16 -0.05 3.47 -17.05
C LEU A 16 -0.16 4.97 -17.38
N GLN A 17 0.56 5.42 -18.42
CA GLN A 17 0.53 6.81 -18.87
C GLN A 17 -0.88 7.25 -19.29
N ARG A 18 -1.55 6.45 -20.13
CA ARG A 18 -2.93 6.73 -20.56
C ARG A 18 -3.88 6.73 -19.38
N THR A 19 -3.75 5.77 -18.47
CA THR A 19 -4.63 5.64 -17.30
C THR A 19 -4.50 6.85 -16.37
N LEU A 20 -3.27 7.28 -16.04
CA LEU A 20 -3.03 8.45 -15.20
C LEU A 20 -3.51 9.74 -15.87
N LEU A 21 -3.25 9.91 -17.17
CA LEU A 21 -3.74 11.06 -17.93
C LEU A 21 -5.27 11.11 -17.92
N THR A 22 -5.94 10.00 -18.25
CA THR A 22 -7.41 9.95 -18.26
C THR A 22 -7.99 10.18 -16.87
N ALA A 23 -7.42 9.56 -15.83
CA ALA A 23 -7.91 9.71 -14.46
C ALA A 23 -7.79 11.16 -13.99
N PHE A 24 -6.65 11.82 -14.22
CA PHE A 24 -6.46 13.22 -13.87
C PHE A 24 -7.37 14.15 -14.68
N LEU A 25 -7.49 13.96 -16.00
CA LEU A 25 -8.36 14.81 -16.82
C LEU A 25 -9.83 14.68 -16.38
N VAL A 26 -10.30 13.46 -16.15
CA VAL A 26 -11.66 13.19 -15.67
C VAL A 26 -11.89 13.82 -14.29
N LEU A 27 -10.98 13.61 -13.34
CA LEU A 27 -11.11 14.10 -11.97
C LEU A 27 -11.01 15.63 -11.88
N SER A 28 -10.19 16.27 -12.71
CA SER A 28 -9.99 17.72 -12.69
C SER A 28 -11.05 18.49 -13.48
N PHE A 29 -11.45 18.02 -14.67
CA PHE A 29 -12.29 18.83 -15.57
C PHE A 29 -13.78 18.59 -15.40
N ILE A 30 -14.23 17.36 -15.10
CA ILE A 30 -15.67 17.07 -14.99
C ILE A 30 -16.33 17.93 -13.90
N PRO A 31 -15.79 18.03 -12.65
CA PRO A 31 -16.42 18.86 -11.63
C PRO A 31 -16.49 20.34 -12.01
N ILE A 32 -15.45 20.86 -12.67
CA ILE A 32 -15.40 22.26 -13.12
C ILE A 32 -16.42 22.51 -14.23
N ILE A 33 -16.59 21.58 -15.17
CA ILE A 33 -17.60 21.67 -16.23
C ILE A 33 -19.01 21.63 -15.63
N ILE A 34 -19.27 20.70 -14.69
CA ILE A 34 -20.57 20.60 -14.02
C ILE A 34 -20.86 21.89 -13.25
N LEU A 35 -19.91 22.39 -12.46
CA LEU A 35 -20.05 23.65 -11.72
C LEU A 35 -20.29 24.83 -12.66
N GLY A 36 -19.55 24.90 -13.77
CA GLY A 36 -19.72 25.93 -14.80
C GLY A 36 -21.10 25.91 -15.46
N LEU A 37 -21.64 24.71 -15.74
CA LEU A 37 -23.00 24.55 -16.29
C LEU A 37 -24.07 24.99 -15.28
N VAL A 38 -23.92 24.62 -14.00
CA VAL A 38 -24.84 25.02 -12.93
C VAL A 38 -24.82 26.53 -12.73
N LEU A 39 -23.64 27.14 -12.61
CA LEU A 39 -23.48 28.59 -12.46
C LEU A 39 -24.03 29.35 -13.67
N ARG A 40 -23.77 28.87 -14.89
CA ARG A 40 -24.32 29.48 -16.10
C ARG A 40 -25.84 29.49 -16.09
N LYS A 41 -26.48 28.37 -15.73
CA LYS A 41 -27.94 28.30 -15.61
C LYS A 41 -28.46 29.29 -14.57
N GLN A 42 -27.87 29.28 -13.37
CA GLN A 42 -28.28 30.16 -12.27
C GLN A 42 -28.14 31.65 -12.62
N VAL A 43 -27.04 32.05 -13.27
CA VAL A 43 -26.85 33.43 -13.73
C VAL A 43 -27.83 33.76 -14.85
N ALA A 44 -28.10 32.83 -15.76
CA ALA A 44 -29.04 33.08 -16.85
C ALA A 44 -30.48 33.34 -16.34
N ASP A 45 -30.93 32.55 -15.38
CA ASP A 45 -32.23 32.71 -14.73
C ASP A 45 -32.31 34.08 -14.04
N ARG A 46 -31.26 34.47 -13.29
CA ARG A 46 -31.16 35.80 -12.65
C ARG A 46 -31.13 36.96 -13.63
N THR A 47 -30.42 36.83 -14.75
CA THR A 47 -30.40 37.86 -15.79
C THR A 47 -31.79 38.04 -16.40
N THR A 48 -32.53 36.95 -16.62
CA THR A 48 -33.92 37.03 -17.10
C THR A 48 -34.80 37.76 -16.09
N GLU A 49 -34.75 37.39 -14.81
CA GLU A 49 -35.50 38.08 -13.73
C GLU A 49 -35.20 39.59 -13.69
N LEU A 50 -33.93 39.98 -13.79
CA LEU A 50 -33.50 41.37 -13.77
C LEU A 50 -34.01 42.15 -14.98
N VAL A 51 -33.88 41.60 -16.19
CA VAL A 51 -34.37 42.24 -17.42
C VAL A 51 -35.89 42.38 -17.38
N VAL A 52 -36.60 41.34 -16.95
CA VAL A 52 -38.07 41.38 -16.81
C VAL A 52 -38.50 42.46 -15.81
N ALA A 53 -37.85 42.55 -14.65
CA ALA A 53 -38.17 43.58 -13.66
C ALA A 53 -37.90 45.00 -14.18
N GLN A 54 -36.84 45.16 -14.99
CA GLN A 54 -36.53 46.42 -15.67
C GLN A 54 -37.59 46.76 -16.72
N LEU A 55 -37.99 45.81 -17.57
CA LEU A 55 -39.03 45.99 -18.58
C LEU A 55 -40.41 46.27 -17.97
N ASP A 56 -40.78 45.61 -16.87
CA ASP A 56 -42.00 45.91 -16.12
C ASP A 56 -41.98 47.33 -15.55
N SER A 57 -40.84 47.76 -15.00
CA SER A 57 -40.68 49.14 -14.49
C SER A 57 -40.85 50.17 -15.61
N VAL A 58 -40.26 49.91 -16.79
CA VAL A 58 -40.45 50.76 -17.97
C VAL A 58 -41.90 50.73 -18.45
N ALA A 59 -42.51 49.56 -18.58
CA ALA A 59 -43.91 49.44 -18.98
C ALA A 59 -44.86 50.17 -18.03
N THR A 60 -44.60 50.10 -16.72
CA THR A 60 -45.37 50.82 -15.70
C THR A 60 -45.19 52.34 -15.81
N LEU A 61 -43.96 52.81 -16.07
CA LEU A 61 -43.72 54.23 -16.33
C LEU A 61 -44.45 54.71 -17.59
N LYS A 62 -44.36 53.94 -18.69
CA LYS A 62 -45.01 54.25 -19.96
C LYS A 62 -46.53 54.20 -19.86
N GLU A 63 -47.09 53.25 -19.13
CA GLU A 63 -48.50 53.21 -18.78
C GLU A 63 -48.92 54.50 -18.06
N GLN A 64 -48.17 54.91 -17.04
CA GLN A 64 -48.47 56.13 -16.28
C GLN A 64 -48.40 57.39 -17.16
N GLU A 65 -47.46 57.47 -18.09
CA GLU A 65 -47.34 58.56 -19.05
C GLU A 65 -48.52 58.59 -20.04
N VAL A 66 -48.94 57.43 -20.58
CA VAL A 66 -50.12 57.29 -21.44
C VAL A 66 -51.39 57.70 -20.70
N LYS A 67 -51.56 57.20 -19.47
CA LYS A 67 -52.70 57.55 -18.62
C LYS A 67 -52.76 59.05 -18.34
N THR A 68 -51.63 59.64 -17.94
CA THR A 68 -51.54 61.08 -17.66
C THR A 68 -51.88 61.90 -18.90
N PHE A 69 -51.35 61.52 -20.07
CA PHE A 69 -51.69 62.17 -21.34
C PHE A 69 -53.20 62.14 -21.63
N LEU A 70 -53.84 60.99 -21.48
CA LEU A 70 -55.29 60.86 -21.71
C LEU A 70 -56.11 61.65 -20.68
N GLU A 71 -55.70 61.64 -19.41
CA GLU A 71 -56.38 62.39 -18.34
C GLU A 71 -56.26 63.90 -18.53
N GLU A 72 -55.07 64.41 -18.89
CA GLU A 72 -54.83 65.81 -19.20
C GLU A 72 -55.68 66.26 -20.40
N ARG A 73 -55.65 65.50 -21.51
CA ARG A 73 -56.43 65.84 -22.71
C ARG A 73 -57.94 65.79 -22.47
N ARG A 74 -58.41 64.85 -21.65
CA ARG A 74 -59.82 64.79 -21.22
C ARG A 74 -60.18 65.99 -20.35
N GLN A 75 -59.29 66.40 -19.44
CA GLN A 75 -59.48 67.61 -18.64
C GLN A 75 -59.52 68.87 -19.52
N ASP A 76 -58.63 68.98 -20.52
CA ASP A 76 -58.61 70.08 -21.49
C ASP A 76 -59.95 70.18 -22.25
N LEU A 77 -60.51 69.05 -22.69
CA LEU A 77 -61.83 69.01 -23.34
C LEU A 77 -62.95 69.43 -22.38
N GLY A 78 -62.92 68.96 -21.14
CA GLY A 78 -63.87 69.33 -20.10
C GLY A 78 -63.86 70.83 -19.78
N GLN A 79 -62.75 71.53 -20.02
CA GLN A 79 -62.64 72.97 -19.81
C GLN A 79 -63.27 73.82 -20.91
N VAL A 80 -63.54 73.25 -22.10
CA VAL A 80 -64.08 74.00 -23.25
C VAL A 80 -65.43 74.64 -22.95
N LEU A 81 -66.35 73.93 -22.29
CA LEU A 81 -67.71 74.40 -22.00
C LEU A 81 -67.91 74.83 -20.52
N THR A 82 -66.88 75.40 -19.90
CA THR A 82 -66.92 75.80 -18.48
C THR A 82 -67.46 77.20 -18.23
N THR A 83 -67.32 78.13 -19.18
CA THR A 83 -67.88 79.49 -19.03
C THR A 83 -69.38 79.46 -19.32
N SER A 84 -70.15 80.29 -18.61
CA SER A 84 -71.60 80.39 -18.87
C SER A 84 -71.89 80.71 -20.34
N GLU A 85 -71.08 81.60 -20.94
CA GLU A 85 -71.22 81.97 -22.36
C GLU A 85 -70.95 80.81 -23.32
N SER A 86 -69.86 80.04 -23.13
CA SER A 86 -69.54 78.93 -24.04
C SER A 86 -70.58 77.82 -23.94
N LYS A 87 -71.07 77.55 -22.73
CA LYS A 87 -72.11 76.57 -22.48
C LYS A 87 -73.48 76.98 -23.04
N ASP A 88 -73.89 78.23 -22.86
CA ASP A 88 -75.15 78.74 -23.38
C ASP A 88 -75.15 78.72 -24.92
N ASN A 89 -74.03 79.09 -25.56
CA ASN A 89 -73.88 78.98 -27.01
C ASN A 89 -73.95 77.51 -27.47
N ALA A 90 -73.27 76.58 -26.80
CA ALA A 90 -73.35 75.16 -27.13
C ALA A 90 -74.78 74.59 -26.94
N LEU A 91 -75.46 74.91 -25.84
CA LEU A 91 -76.85 74.49 -25.61
C LEU A 91 -77.80 75.08 -26.65
N TYR A 92 -77.58 76.33 -27.08
CA TYR A 92 -78.39 76.96 -28.12
C TYR A 92 -78.27 76.20 -29.45
N LEU A 93 -77.05 75.84 -29.85
CA LEU A 93 -76.78 75.06 -31.06
C LEU A 93 -77.42 73.67 -31.03
N LEU A 94 -77.47 73.03 -29.84
CA LEU A 94 -78.05 71.71 -29.67
C LEU A 94 -79.59 71.70 -29.66
N GLN A 95 -80.23 72.85 -29.45
CA GLN A 95 -81.69 72.96 -29.26
C GLN A 95 -82.43 73.68 -30.39
N HIS A 96 -81.73 74.52 -31.18
CA HIS A 96 -82.36 75.40 -32.17
C HIS A 96 -81.90 75.08 -33.58
N SER A 97 -82.76 75.39 -34.55
CA SER A 97 -82.48 75.14 -35.96
C SER A 97 -81.54 76.21 -36.57
N PRO A 98 -80.70 75.85 -37.57
CA PRO A 98 -79.73 76.75 -38.20
C PRO A 98 -80.30 78.03 -38.83
N GLN A 99 -81.62 78.13 -39.04
CA GLN A 99 -82.22 79.30 -39.70
C GLN A 99 -82.41 80.51 -38.77
N THR A 100 -82.16 80.37 -37.46
CA THR A 100 -82.35 81.47 -36.49
C THR A 100 -81.13 82.41 -36.42
N LYS A 101 -81.36 83.69 -36.11
CA LYS A 101 -80.27 84.66 -35.91
C LYS A 101 -79.38 84.27 -34.72
N GLY A 102 -79.98 83.74 -33.65
CA GLY A 102 -79.24 83.28 -32.46
C GLY A 102 -78.31 82.11 -32.76
N TYR A 103 -78.72 81.20 -33.65
CA TYR A 103 -77.90 80.04 -34.02
C TYR A 103 -76.59 80.49 -34.66
N ARG A 104 -76.64 81.39 -35.65
CA ARG A 104 -75.43 81.89 -36.33
C ARG A 104 -74.45 82.62 -35.40
N ILE A 105 -74.97 83.29 -34.37
CA ILE A 105 -74.12 83.96 -33.36
C ILE A 105 -73.46 82.91 -32.47
N ALA A 106 -74.24 81.97 -31.94
CA ALA A 106 -73.73 80.87 -31.13
C ALA A 106 -72.72 80.01 -31.90
N GLU A 107 -72.97 79.76 -33.18
CA GLU A 107 -72.10 79.02 -34.09
C GLU A 107 -70.75 79.72 -34.25
N GLY A 108 -70.74 81.02 -34.55
CA GLY A 108 -69.51 81.80 -34.69
C GLY A 108 -68.68 81.85 -33.40
N ASN A 109 -69.34 82.04 -32.25
CA ASN A 109 -68.69 82.08 -30.94
C ASN A 109 -68.08 80.71 -30.57
N THR A 110 -68.87 79.64 -30.69
CA THR A 110 -68.41 78.27 -30.36
C THR A 110 -67.34 77.79 -31.33
N TYR A 111 -67.45 78.09 -32.64
CA TYR A 111 -66.42 77.76 -33.62
C TYR A 111 -65.10 78.47 -33.31
N GLY A 112 -65.15 79.77 -32.98
CA GLY A 112 -63.97 80.55 -32.57
C GLY A 112 -63.30 79.96 -31.32
N LEU A 113 -64.09 79.56 -30.33
CA LEU A 113 -63.61 78.88 -29.14
C LEU A 113 -62.94 77.54 -29.47
N PHE A 114 -63.59 76.68 -30.26
CA PHE A 114 -63.04 75.37 -30.64
C PHE A 114 -61.72 75.53 -31.40
N ARG A 115 -61.64 76.49 -32.33
CA ARG A 115 -60.39 76.82 -33.02
C ARG A 115 -59.30 77.35 -32.08
N SER A 116 -59.65 78.08 -31.03
CA SER A 116 -58.69 78.53 -30.01
C SER A 116 -58.13 77.33 -29.25
N VAL A 117 -58.99 76.42 -28.79
CA VAL A 117 -58.59 75.19 -28.08
C VAL A 117 -57.70 74.33 -28.97
N GLN A 118 -58.08 74.15 -30.24
CA GLN A 118 -57.30 73.41 -31.23
C GLN A 118 -55.89 73.99 -31.46
N ARG A 119 -55.74 75.33 -31.37
CA ARG A 119 -54.42 75.99 -31.50
C ARG A 119 -53.58 75.89 -30.24
N GLN A 120 -54.19 75.87 -29.06
CA GLN A 120 -53.50 75.77 -27.77
C GLN A 120 -53.05 74.33 -27.49
N ALA A 121 -53.90 73.35 -27.77
CA ALA A 121 -53.61 71.93 -27.61
C ALA A 121 -53.45 71.26 -28.99
N VAL A 122 -52.20 71.14 -29.42
CA VAL A 122 -51.77 70.68 -30.76
C VAL A 122 -52.25 69.26 -31.10
N ASP A 123 -52.66 68.48 -30.10
CA ASP A 123 -53.14 67.11 -30.26
C ASP A 123 -54.58 67.04 -30.79
N PHE A 124 -55.41 68.09 -30.59
CA PHE A 124 -56.77 68.11 -31.11
C PHE A 124 -56.75 68.35 -32.63
N THR A 125 -57.23 67.36 -33.39
CA THR A 125 -57.40 67.45 -34.84
C THR A 125 -58.78 67.97 -35.23
N GLU A 126 -59.78 67.72 -34.39
CA GLU A 126 -61.14 68.16 -34.61
C GLU A 126 -61.89 68.30 -33.29
N LEU A 127 -62.73 69.34 -33.16
CA LEU A 127 -63.73 69.45 -32.10
C LEU A 127 -65.11 69.64 -32.75
N PHE A 128 -66.11 68.92 -32.27
CA PHE A 128 -67.46 68.96 -32.82
C PHE A 128 -68.53 68.70 -31.77
N LEU A 129 -69.74 69.20 -32.05
CA LEU A 129 -70.94 69.02 -31.23
C LEU A 129 -71.94 68.14 -31.95
N VAL A 130 -72.49 67.17 -31.24
CA VAL A 130 -73.52 66.25 -31.75
C VAL A 130 -74.79 66.41 -30.93
N ASN A 131 -75.94 66.59 -31.59
CA ASN A 131 -77.24 66.71 -30.93
C ASN A 131 -77.84 65.35 -30.54
N ARG A 132 -79.02 65.35 -29.89
CA ARG A 132 -79.71 64.12 -29.48
C ARG A 132 -80.22 63.27 -30.63
N GLU A 133 -80.33 63.84 -31.82
CA GLU A 133 -80.67 63.13 -33.06
C GLU A 133 -79.43 62.48 -33.71
N GLY A 134 -78.24 62.72 -33.15
CA GLY A 134 -76.96 62.18 -33.63
C GLY A 134 -76.35 62.96 -34.80
N ILE A 135 -76.85 64.16 -35.07
CA ILE A 135 -76.36 65.04 -36.14
C ILE A 135 -75.26 65.94 -35.59
N VAL A 136 -74.15 66.04 -36.31
CA VAL A 136 -73.07 67.00 -36.02
C VAL A 136 -73.56 68.41 -36.34
N VAL A 137 -73.86 69.21 -35.30
CA VAL A 137 -74.40 70.59 -35.45
C VAL A 137 -73.30 71.62 -35.70
N LEU A 138 -72.08 71.34 -35.23
CA LEU A 138 -70.91 72.19 -35.42
C LEU A 138 -69.66 71.33 -35.44
N SER A 139 -68.74 71.58 -36.38
CA SER A 139 -67.39 71.01 -36.37
C SER A 139 -66.35 72.04 -36.76
N THR A 140 -65.14 71.91 -36.21
CA THR A 140 -63.94 72.61 -36.72
C THR A 140 -63.53 72.15 -38.11
N GLU A 141 -63.98 70.96 -38.54
CA GLU A 141 -63.76 70.42 -39.88
C GLU A 141 -65.08 70.52 -40.67
N PRO A 142 -65.21 71.50 -41.59
CA PRO A 142 -66.50 71.86 -42.18
C PRO A 142 -67.23 70.71 -42.89
N GLN A 143 -66.48 69.76 -43.46
CA GLN A 143 -67.05 68.60 -44.16
C GLN A 143 -67.74 67.59 -43.22
N HIS A 144 -67.50 67.67 -41.91
CA HIS A 144 -68.14 66.80 -40.91
C HIS A 144 -69.45 67.38 -40.35
N ALA A 145 -69.72 68.68 -40.57
CA ALA A 145 -70.98 69.27 -40.15
C ALA A 145 -72.18 68.70 -40.94
N GLY A 146 -73.24 68.30 -40.23
CA GLY A 146 -74.44 67.69 -40.81
C GLY A 146 -74.39 66.16 -40.98
N VAL A 147 -73.26 65.52 -40.68
CA VAL A 147 -73.12 64.06 -40.69
C VAL A 147 -73.88 63.44 -39.51
N VAL A 148 -74.41 62.23 -39.69
CA VAL A 148 -75.15 61.47 -38.68
C VAL A 148 -74.25 60.39 -38.07
N GLU A 149 -73.97 60.47 -36.77
CA GLU A 149 -73.01 59.62 -36.04
C GLU A 149 -73.66 58.74 -34.96
N THR A 150 -74.94 58.36 -35.15
CA THR A 150 -75.73 57.62 -34.15
C THR A 150 -75.17 56.25 -33.77
N ASN A 151 -74.32 55.64 -34.61
CA ASN A 151 -73.77 54.30 -34.40
C ASN A 151 -72.37 54.30 -33.77
N GLN A 152 -71.81 55.47 -33.44
CA GLN A 152 -70.46 55.55 -32.89
C GLN A 152 -70.45 55.43 -31.37
N ALA A 153 -69.47 54.70 -30.84
CA ALA A 153 -69.32 54.52 -29.39
C ALA A 153 -69.10 55.86 -28.66
N PHE A 154 -68.38 56.81 -29.26
CA PHE A 154 -68.18 58.13 -28.68
C PHE A 154 -69.49 58.91 -28.51
N TYR A 155 -70.50 58.62 -29.33
CA TYR A 155 -71.81 59.24 -29.24
C TYR A 155 -72.69 58.52 -28.22
N THR A 156 -72.82 57.19 -28.34
CA THR A 156 -73.71 56.40 -27.48
C THR A 156 -73.25 56.38 -26.02
N GLU A 157 -71.94 56.29 -25.78
CA GLU A 157 -71.38 56.33 -24.43
C GLU A 157 -71.21 57.79 -23.94
N GLY A 158 -70.80 58.69 -24.83
CA GLY A 158 -70.64 60.12 -24.52
C GLY A 158 -71.92 60.85 -24.11
N LEU A 159 -73.09 60.33 -24.49
CA LEU A 159 -74.39 60.83 -24.00
C LEU A 159 -74.66 60.46 -22.53
N LYS A 160 -74.09 59.34 -22.05
CA LYS A 160 -74.30 58.82 -20.70
C LYS A 160 -73.34 59.45 -19.71
N ASP A 161 -72.05 59.42 -20.04
CA ASP A 161 -70.96 59.93 -19.21
C ASP A 161 -69.75 60.30 -20.07
N LYS A 162 -68.70 60.80 -19.45
CA LYS A 162 -67.40 61.05 -20.07
C LYS A 162 -66.86 59.75 -20.67
N TYR A 163 -66.39 59.81 -21.91
CA TYR A 163 -65.94 58.63 -22.64
C TYR A 163 -64.60 58.88 -23.36
N VAL A 164 -63.75 57.87 -23.34
CA VAL A 164 -62.49 57.79 -24.09
C VAL A 164 -62.61 56.58 -25.00
N SER A 165 -62.51 56.76 -26.31
CA SER A 165 -62.49 55.63 -27.23
C SER A 165 -61.19 54.84 -27.09
N PRO A 166 -61.19 53.56 -27.47
CA PRO A 166 -59.94 52.85 -27.78
C PRO A 166 -59.06 53.65 -28.75
N LEU A 167 -57.75 53.39 -28.72
CA LEU A 167 -56.82 53.87 -29.73
C LEU A 167 -57.12 53.18 -31.06
N LEU A 168 -57.51 53.98 -32.06
CA LEU A 168 -57.89 53.54 -33.39
C LEU A 168 -56.80 53.88 -34.39
N VAL A 169 -56.72 53.14 -35.49
CA VAL A 169 -55.82 53.43 -36.61
C VAL A 169 -56.67 53.76 -37.84
N ASP A 170 -56.36 54.87 -38.49
CA ASP A 170 -57.02 55.29 -39.71
C ASP A 170 -56.58 54.37 -40.87
N PRO A 171 -57.49 53.63 -41.53
CA PRO A 171 -57.13 52.66 -42.56
C PRO A 171 -56.46 53.28 -43.80
N GLU A 172 -56.72 54.55 -44.10
CA GLU A 172 -56.19 55.23 -45.28
C GLU A 172 -54.84 55.87 -45.00
N SER A 173 -54.72 56.53 -43.84
CA SER A 173 -53.49 57.24 -43.48
C SER A 173 -52.50 56.44 -42.64
N GLY A 174 -52.94 55.32 -42.06
CA GLY A 174 -52.16 54.52 -41.10
C GLY A 174 -51.87 55.24 -39.78
N LYS A 175 -52.43 56.44 -39.57
CA LYS A 175 -52.19 57.25 -38.38
C LYS A 175 -53.17 56.88 -37.29
N SER A 176 -52.67 56.78 -36.07
CA SER A 176 -53.52 56.50 -34.92
C SER A 176 -54.19 57.77 -34.38
N PHE A 177 -55.40 57.60 -33.87
CA PHE A 177 -56.22 58.65 -33.29
C PHE A 177 -57.17 58.07 -32.23
N LEU A 178 -57.78 58.94 -31.44
CA LEU A 178 -58.83 58.56 -30.49
C LEU A 178 -59.88 59.66 -30.39
N TYR A 179 -61.05 59.31 -29.87
CA TYR A 179 -62.12 60.25 -29.53
C TYR A 179 -62.23 60.43 -28.02
N LEU A 180 -62.35 61.69 -27.59
CA LEU A 180 -62.79 62.06 -26.26
C LEU A 180 -64.19 62.64 -26.39
N ALA A 181 -65.12 62.18 -25.56
CA ALA A 181 -66.51 62.63 -25.57
C ALA A 181 -66.97 63.03 -24.17
N GLU A 182 -67.67 64.15 -24.09
CA GLU A 182 -68.16 64.75 -22.85
C GLU A 182 -69.65 65.14 -23.03
N PRO A 183 -70.55 64.74 -22.11
CA PRO A 183 -71.97 65.06 -22.22
C PRO A 183 -72.21 66.55 -22.00
N VAL A 184 -72.95 67.19 -22.91
CA VAL A 184 -73.37 68.58 -22.75
C VAL A 184 -74.69 68.62 -21.99
N GLN A 185 -74.62 68.84 -20.68
CA GLN A 185 -75.79 68.87 -19.81
C GLN A 185 -76.35 70.28 -19.62
N ASP A 186 -77.68 70.38 -19.69
CA ASP A 186 -78.41 71.53 -19.20
C ASP A 186 -78.67 71.36 -17.70
N TYR A 187 -77.85 72.02 -16.87
CA TYR A 187 -77.90 71.87 -15.42
C TYR A 187 -79.14 72.52 -14.79
N SER A 188 -79.86 73.36 -15.54
CA SER A 188 -81.13 73.92 -15.07
C SER A 188 -82.26 72.87 -15.09
N VAL A 189 -82.15 71.85 -15.93
CA VAL A 189 -83.17 70.80 -16.13
C VAL A 189 -82.63 69.39 -15.84
N GLY A 190 -81.31 69.20 -15.70
CA GLY A 190 -80.68 67.90 -15.46
C GLY A 190 -80.68 66.96 -16.67
N ILE A 191 -80.78 67.50 -17.90
CA ILE A 191 -80.92 66.71 -19.14
C ILE A 191 -79.69 66.91 -20.03
N THR A 192 -79.04 65.82 -20.46
CA THR A 192 -77.98 65.84 -21.50
C THR A 192 -78.57 66.23 -22.84
N ARG A 193 -78.20 67.35 -23.45
CA ARG A 193 -78.75 67.85 -24.73
C ARG A 193 -77.95 67.44 -25.96
N GLY A 194 -76.74 66.93 -25.76
CA GLY A 194 -75.86 66.46 -26.82
C GLY A 194 -74.51 66.05 -26.26
N VAL A 195 -73.53 65.87 -27.15
CA VAL A 195 -72.17 65.45 -26.80
C VAL A 195 -71.18 66.40 -27.45
N LEU A 196 -70.20 66.85 -26.65
CA LEU A 196 -68.99 67.48 -27.15
C LEU A 196 -67.97 66.40 -27.42
N VAL A 197 -67.47 66.32 -28.64
CA VAL A 197 -66.50 65.32 -29.05
C VAL A 197 -65.25 66.00 -29.57
N ALA A 198 -64.09 65.45 -29.24
CA ALA A 198 -62.82 65.84 -29.82
C ALA A 198 -62.10 64.62 -30.41
N ARG A 199 -61.57 64.76 -31.62
CA ARG A 199 -60.69 63.79 -32.26
C ARG A 199 -59.23 64.20 -32.01
N LEU A 200 -58.45 63.29 -31.44
CA LEU A 200 -57.05 63.54 -31.09
C LEU A 200 -56.12 62.70 -31.93
N LYS A 201 -55.01 63.29 -32.38
CA LYS A 201 -53.87 62.52 -32.90
C LYS A 201 -52.99 62.05 -31.74
N THR A 202 -52.30 60.94 -31.96
CA THR A 202 -51.48 60.24 -30.97
C THR A 202 -50.00 60.55 -31.10
N SER A 203 -49.58 61.51 -31.94
CA SER A 203 -48.16 61.81 -32.21
C SER A 203 -47.33 62.17 -30.97
N THR A 204 -48.00 62.56 -29.88
CA THR A 204 -47.36 62.83 -28.59
C THR A 204 -47.03 61.52 -27.84
N LEU A 205 -47.86 60.49 -27.99
CA LEU A 205 -47.59 59.13 -27.50
C LEU A 205 -46.40 58.48 -28.24
N ASP A 206 -46.14 58.85 -29.49
CA ASP A 206 -44.95 58.39 -30.22
C ASP A 206 -43.66 58.76 -29.47
N LYS A 207 -43.57 59.99 -28.95
CA LYS A 207 -42.41 60.45 -28.20
C LYS A 207 -42.26 59.72 -26.87
N VAL A 208 -43.39 59.45 -26.21
CA VAL A 208 -43.45 58.68 -24.97
C VAL A 208 -42.90 57.27 -25.21
N MET A 209 -43.35 56.59 -26.27
CA MET A 209 -42.93 55.22 -26.57
C MET A 209 -41.52 55.11 -27.17
N LEU A 210 -41.03 56.14 -27.86
CA LEU A 210 -39.67 56.15 -28.43
C LEU A 210 -38.57 56.51 -27.42
N GLU A 211 -38.93 56.95 -26.21
CA GLU A 211 -37.95 57.29 -25.19
C GLU A 211 -37.23 56.06 -24.64
N GLN A 212 -35.89 56.09 -24.67
CA GLN A 212 -35.04 54.91 -24.45
C GLN A 212 -34.53 54.76 -23.01
N ALA A 213 -34.94 55.64 -22.10
CA ALA A 213 -34.45 55.64 -20.74
C ALA A 213 -34.75 54.30 -20.06
N GLY A 214 -33.70 53.55 -19.72
CA GLY A 214 -33.84 52.24 -19.07
C GLY A 214 -34.17 51.07 -20.00
N LEU A 215 -34.04 51.18 -21.33
CA LEU A 215 -34.31 50.09 -22.28
C LEU A 215 -33.04 49.49 -22.92
N GLY A 216 -31.88 50.12 -22.77
CA GLY A 216 -30.64 49.65 -23.40
C GLY A 216 -30.57 49.93 -24.91
N GLU A 217 -29.66 49.26 -25.60
CA GLU A 217 -29.34 49.48 -27.02
C GLU A 217 -30.36 48.86 -27.96
N THR A 218 -30.99 47.75 -27.57
CA THR A 218 -31.98 47.03 -28.38
C THR A 218 -33.39 47.14 -27.82
N GLY A 219 -33.56 47.63 -26.60
CA GLY A 219 -34.88 47.67 -26.00
C GLY A 219 -35.79 48.68 -26.67
N GLU A 220 -37.07 48.33 -26.77
CA GLU A 220 -38.08 49.15 -27.42
C GLU A 220 -39.43 49.01 -26.71
N THR A 221 -40.24 50.05 -26.83
CA THR A 221 -41.62 50.04 -26.34
C THR A 221 -42.55 50.50 -27.44
N TYR A 222 -43.71 49.87 -27.53
CA TYR A 222 -44.72 50.23 -28.52
C TYR A 222 -46.13 49.85 -28.08
N LEU A 223 -47.12 50.56 -28.61
CA LEU A 223 -48.54 50.30 -28.42
C LEU A 223 -49.13 49.59 -29.63
N VAL A 224 -50.04 48.65 -29.38
CA VAL A 224 -50.87 47.98 -30.39
C VAL A 224 -52.35 48.16 -30.08
N SER A 225 -53.15 48.39 -31.10
CA SER A 225 -54.60 48.52 -31.02
C SER A 225 -55.26 47.18 -30.70
N GLN A 226 -56.54 47.21 -30.34
CA GLN A 226 -57.34 46.02 -30.10
C GLN A 226 -57.40 45.06 -31.31
N GLN A 227 -57.11 45.55 -32.51
CA GLN A 227 -57.04 44.77 -33.76
C GLN A 227 -55.64 44.22 -34.06
N GLY A 228 -54.65 44.43 -33.18
CA GLY A 228 -53.26 44.01 -33.41
C GLY A 228 -52.45 44.94 -34.33
N GLN A 229 -53.01 46.09 -34.70
CA GLN A 229 -52.32 47.09 -35.52
C GLN A 229 -51.47 48.01 -34.64
N LEU A 230 -50.28 48.39 -35.10
CA LEU A 230 -49.39 49.28 -34.35
C LEU A 230 -49.97 50.70 -34.25
N ILE A 231 -49.91 51.26 -33.05
CA ILE A 231 -50.36 52.62 -32.74
C ILE A 231 -49.19 53.61 -32.79
N THR A 232 -48.04 53.25 -32.20
CA THR A 232 -46.85 54.11 -32.07
C THR A 232 -45.69 53.53 -32.86
N PRO A 233 -44.83 54.33 -33.49
CA PRO A 233 -43.74 53.85 -34.34
C PRO A 233 -42.75 52.95 -33.60
N LEU A 234 -42.14 52.02 -34.32
CA LEU A 234 -41.09 51.14 -33.83
C LEU A 234 -39.73 51.86 -33.83
N ARG A 235 -38.81 51.42 -32.96
CA ARG A 235 -37.49 52.06 -32.79
C ARG A 235 -36.68 52.15 -34.08
N ASN A 236 -36.70 51.08 -34.88
CA ASN A 236 -35.86 50.92 -36.07
C ASN A 236 -36.65 50.83 -37.39
N GLN A 237 -37.98 50.98 -37.36
CA GLN A 237 -38.83 50.91 -38.55
C GLN A 237 -39.96 51.94 -38.50
N THR A 238 -40.12 52.68 -39.59
CA THR A 238 -41.10 53.77 -39.72
C THR A 238 -42.31 53.38 -40.58
N SER A 239 -42.36 52.16 -41.13
CA SER A 239 -43.47 51.69 -41.97
C SER A 239 -43.66 50.19 -41.80
N LEU A 240 -44.89 49.78 -41.49
CA LEU A 240 -45.24 48.43 -41.09
C LEU A 240 -45.97 47.64 -42.19
N SER A 241 -45.82 46.32 -42.11
CA SER A 241 -46.81 45.37 -42.61
C SER A 241 -48.07 45.42 -41.73
N PRO A 242 -49.29 45.21 -42.27
CA PRO A 242 -50.54 45.63 -41.63
C PRO A 242 -50.94 44.87 -40.35
N ASP A 243 -50.46 43.63 -40.16
CA ASP A 243 -50.87 42.76 -39.06
C ASP A 243 -49.63 42.18 -38.36
N LEU A 244 -49.40 42.59 -37.11
CA LEU A 244 -48.39 42.01 -36.24
C LEU A 244 -49.02 40.95 -35.35
N ASP A 245 -48.60 39.71 -35.51
CA ASP A 245 -49.08 38.59 -34.70
C ASP A 245 -47.91 37.94 -33.95
N THR A 246 -47.44 38.62 -32.90
CA THR A 246 -46.42 38.10 -32.00
C THR A 246 -47.09 37.57 -30.73
N TYR A 247 -46.41 36.66 -30.03
CA TYR A 247 -46.92 36.09 -28.78
C TYR A 247 -47.27 37.17 -27.75
N GLY A 248 -46.39 38.17 -27.55
CA GLY A 248 -46.67 39.28 -26.64
C GLY A 248 -47.90 40.09 -27.03
N ILE A 249 -48.14 40.30 -28.32
CA ILE A 249 -49.34 40.99 -28.81
C ILE A 249 -50.57 40.16 -28.48
N GLN A 250 -50.60 38.87 -28.85
CA GLN A 250 -51.72 37.97 -28.57
C GLN A 250 -52.07 37.93 -27.08
N GLU A 251 -51.07 37.82 -26.21
CA GLU A 251 -51.27 37.76 -24.76
C GLU A 251 -51.81 39.07 -24.19
N SER A 252 -51.28 40.23 -24.63
CA SER A 252 -51.82 41.53 -24.22
C SER A 252 -53.26 41.73 -24.70
N LEU A 253 -53.59 41.34 -25.94
CA LEU A 253 -54.95 41.44 -26.49
C LEU A 253 -55.93 40.48 -25.82
N ALA A 254 -55.44 39.39 -25.23
CA ALA A 254 -56.22 38.51 -24.37
C ALA A 254 -56.49 39.11 -22.96
N GLY A 255 -56.02 40.34 -22.70
CA GLY A 255 -56.17 41.02 -21.42
C GLY A 255 -55.23 40.51 -20.34
N ARG A 256 -54.10 39.89 -20.72
CA ARG A 256 -53.09 39.38 -19.78
C ARG A 256 -51.90 40.32 -19.69
N ASP A 257 -51.34 40.35 -18.48
CA ASP A 257 -50.09 41.04 -18.18
C ASP A 257 -49.05 40.00 -17.80
N GLY A 258 -47.84 40.11 -18.34
CA GLY A 258 -46.82 39.11 -18.11
C GLY A 258 -45.54 39.34 -18.91
N PHE A 259 -44.70 38.31 -18.90
CA PHE A 259 -43.47 38.29 -19.66
C PHE A 259 -43.23 36.90 -20.23
N ASP A 260 -42.53 36.84 -21.36
CA ASP A 260 -42.06 35.59 -21.93
C ASP A 260 -40.87 35.84 -22.87
N GLN A 261 -40.25 34.76 -23.35
CA GLN A 261 -39.25 34.79 -24.40
C GLN A 261 -39.89 34.34 -25.72
N TYR A 262 -39.91 35.23 -26.71
CA TYR A 262 -40.54 34.97 -28.00
C TYR A 262 -39.78 35.67 -29.13
N HIS A 263 -40.20 35.41 -30.36
CA HIS A 263 -39.69 36.13 -31.52
C HIS A 263 -40.54 37.37 -31.77
N ASN A 264 -39.91 38.53 -31.80
CA ASN A 264 -40.62 39.79 -32.07
C ASN A 264 -40.98 39.92 -33.57
N TYR A 265 -41.55 41.07 -33.92
CA TYR A 265 -41.96 41.40 -35.30
C TYR A 265 -40.81 41.33 -36.32
N ALA A 266 -39.56 41.48 -35.88
CA ALA A 266 -38.36 41.38 -36.72
C ALA A 266 -37.77 39.97 -36.78
N GLY A 267 -38.44 38.97 -36.16
CA GLY A 267 -37.93 37.61 -36.05
C GLY A 267 -36.73 37.47 -35.10
N THR A 268 -36.50 38.45 -34.23
CA THR A 268 -35.42 38.43 -33.23
C THR A 268 -35.93 37.84 -31.92
N GLU A 269 -35.14 36.97 -31.29
CA GLU A 269 -35.46 36.41 -29.97
C GLU A 269 -35.33 37.53 -28.90
N VAL A 270 -36.44 37.88 -28.26
CA VAL A 270 -36.54 38.94 -27.26
C VAL A 270 -37.03 38.40 -25.93
N ILE A 271 -36.64 39.08 -24.85
CA ILE A 271 -37.36 39.02 -23.58
C ILE A 271 -38.39 40.15 -23.65
N GLY A 272 -39.66 39.80 -23.67
CA GLY A 272 -40.75 40.75 -23.82
C GLY A 272 -41.66 40.78 -22.61
N TYR A 273 -41.94 41.97 -22.10
CA TYR A 273 -42.99 42.26 -21.14
C TYR A 273 -44.19 42.85 -21.88
N TYR A 274 -45.39 42.40 -21.57
CA TYR A 274 -46.62 42.83 -22.22
C TYR A 274 -47.70 43.14 -21.18
N ARG A 275 -48.52 44.15 -21.47
CA ARG A 275 -49.60 44.63 -20.59
C ARG A 275 -50.81 45.10 -21.38
N TRP A 276 -52.01 44.80 -20.92
CA TRP A 276 -53.24 45.36 -21.48
C TRP A 276 -53.60 46.68 -20.79
N LEU A 277 -53.87 47.73 -21.57
CA LEU A 277 -54.33 49.04 -21.08
C LEU A 277 -55.83 49.18 -21.29
N PRO A 278 -56.68 48.79 -20.31
CA PRO A 278 -58.13 48.75 -20.51
C PRO A 278 -58.75 50.12 -20.78
N TYR A 279 -58.17 51.19 -20.26
CA TYR A 279 -58.65 52.58 -20.44
C TYR A 279 -58.27 53.18 -21.80
N ALA A 280 -57.29 52.60 -22.49
CA ALA A 280 -56.85 53.03 -23.81
C ALA A 280 -57.23 52.03 -24.91
N GLY A 281 -57.70 50.83 -24.55
CA GLY A 281 -58.01 49.74 -25.48
C GLY A 281 -56.81 49.30 -26.31
N ALA A 282 -55.62 49.25 -25.68
CA ALA A 282 -54.36 48.98 -26.36
C ALA A 282 -53.46 48.03 -25.55
N GLY A 283 -52.69 47.20 -26.25
CA GLY A 283 -51.58 46.44 -25.68
C GLY A 283 -50.32 47.29 -25.63
N LEU A 284 -49.61 47.27 -24.51
CA LEU A 284 -48.30 47.87 -24.33
C LEU A 284 -47.25 46.76 -24.29
N LEU A 285 -46.25 46.88 -25.15
CA LEU A 285 -45.13 45.95 -25.22
C LEU A 285 -43.84 46.68 -24.88
N ALA A 286 -43.01 46.04 -24.06
CA ALA A 286 -41.65 46.44 -23.75
C ALA A 286 -40.74 45.24 -24.01
N GLU A 287 -39.86 45.33 -25.00
CA GLU A 287 -39.04 44.22 -25.45
C GLU A 287 -37.56 44.57 -25.35
N GLN A 288 -36.71 43.59 -25.08
CA GLN A 288 -35.25 43.71 -25.21
C GLN A 288 -34.68 42.47 -25.90
N ALA A 289 -33.74 42.64 -26.83
CA ALA A 289 -33.14 41.51 -27.52
C ALA A 289 -32.35 40.63 -26.55
N ARG A 290 -32.57 39.32 -26.64
CA ARG A 290 -31.89 38.33 -25.80
C ARG A 290 -30.38 38.40 -25.96
N SER A 291 -29.90 38.67 -27.17
CA SER A 291 -28.47 38.83 -27.44
C SER A 291 -27.83 40.00 -26.69
N GLU A 292 -28.57 41.10 -26.44
CA GLU A 292 -28.08 42.21 -25.62
C GLU A 292 -28.10 41.82 -24.14
N ALA A 293 -29.25 41.33 -23.65
CA ALA A 293 -29.45 40.92 -22.26
C ALA A 293 -28.36 39.93 -21.78
N PHE A 294 -27.97 38.97 -22.63
CA PHE A 294 -26.98 37.95 -22.30
C PHE A 294 -25.57 38.25 -22.84
N ALA A 295 -25.31 39.38 -23.48
CA ALA A 295 -24.00 39.71 -24.06
C ALA A 295 -22.86 39.66 -23.02
N ALA A 296 -23.14 40.08 -21.78
CA ALA A 296 -22.19 40.01 -20.67
C ALA A 296 -21.93 38.55 -20.24
N LEU A 297 -22.98 37.74 -20.14
CA LEU A 297 -22.90 36.32 -19.82
C LEU A 297 -22.12 35.54 -20.89
N ASP A 298 -22.34 35.83 -22.17
CA ASP A 298 -21.65 35.19 -23.29
C ASP A 298 -20.16 35.57 -23.37
N ARG A 299 -19.80 36.79 -22.93
CA ARG A 299 -18.39 37.19 -22.78
C ARG A 299 -17.71 36.44 -21.64
N LEU A 300 -18.37 36.36 -20.47
CA LEU A 300 -17.85 35.63 -19.31
C LEU A 300 -17.71 34.13 -19.58
N THR A 301 -18.69 33.51 -20.23
CA THR A 301 -18.63 32.08 -20.58
C THR A 301 -17.52 31.80 -21.58
N ARG A 302 -17.33 32.64 -22.62
CA ARG A 302 -16.18 32.50 -23.54
C ARG A 302 -14.84 32.63 -22.84
N PHE A 303 -14.71 33.58 -21.91
CA PHE A 303 -13.50 33.72 -21.09
C PHE A 303 -13.28 32.51 -20.18
N ALA A 304 -14.31 32.01 -19.52
CA ALA A 304 -14.22 30.84 -18.65
C ALA A 304 -13.84 29.58 -19.45
N VAL A 305 -14.42 29.37 -20.63
CA VAL A 305 -14.08 28.26 -21.52
C VAL A 305 -12.64 28.38 -22.03
N SER A 306 -12.19 29.57 -22.44
CA SER A 306 -10.80 29.75 -22.88
C SER A 306 -9.81 29.54 -21.74
N ALA A 307 -10.11 30.01 -20.53
CA ALA A 307 -9.32 29.72 -19.34
C ALA A 307 -9.29 28.21 -19.02
N LEU A 308 -10.42 27.52 -19.13
CA LEU A 308 -10.51 26.06 -18.93
C LEU A 308 -9.64 25.29 -19.93
N VAL A 309 -9.69 25.69 -21.21
CA VAL A 309 -8.85 25.09 -22.26
C VAL A 309 -7.36 25.35 -21.99
N LEU A 310 -7.01 26.57 -21.58
CA LEU A 310 -5.63 26.90 -21.23
C LEU A 310 -5.14 26.04 -20.04
N VAL A 311 -5.95 25.92 -18.99
CA VAL A 311 -5.65 25.04 -17.85
C VAL A 311 -5.52 23.59 -18.31
N ALA A 312 -6.40 23.10 -19.20
CA ALA A 312 -6.30 21.74 -19.76
C ALA A 312 -4.99 21.52 -20.53
N ILE A 313 -4.55 22.49 -21.33
CA ILE A 313 -3.26 22.44 -22.04
C ILE A 313 -2.11 22.40 -21.03
N ILE A 314 -2.10 23.30 -20.03
CA ILE A 314 -1.05 23.37 -19.00
C ILE A 314 -1.01 22.06 -18.21
N THR A 315 -2.15 21.57 -17.72
CA THR A 315 -2.25 20.30 -16.99
C THR A 315 -1.75 19.14 -17.83
N THR A 316 -2.11 19.08 -19.12
CA THR A 316 -1.61 18.04 -20.04
C THR A 316 -0.09 18.13 -20.21
N LEU A 317 0.46 19.33 -20.39
CA LEU A 317 1.91 19.54 -20.49
C LEU A 317 2.64 19.16 -19.19
N VAL A 318 2.09 19.50 -18.03
CA VAL A 318 2.64 19.11 -16.71
C VAL A 318 2.60 17.60 -16.54
N ILE A 319 1.50 16.92 -16.87
CA ILE A 319 1.41 15.46 -16.80
C ILE A 319 2.43 14.81 -17.76
N LEU A 320 2.58 15.32 -18.97
CA LEU A 320 3.59 14.84 -19.92
C LEU A 320 5.01 15.05 -19.38
N ALA A 321 5.28 16.19 -18.74
CA ALA A 321 6.57 16.47 -18.12
C ALA A 321 6.85 15.55 -16.92
N ILE A 322 5.88 15.34 -16.04
CA ILE A 322 5.96 14.38 -14.91
C ILE A 322 6.19 12.96 -15.43
N THR A 323 5.47 12.56 -16.47
CA THR A 323 5.63 11.23 -17.09
C THR A 323 7.06 11.02 -17.59
N ARG A 324 7.61 11.99 -18.33
CA ARG A 324 9.00 11.93 -18.82
C ARG A 324 10.01 12.01 -17.69
N ARG A 325 9.75 12.81 -16.65
CA ARG A 325 10.66 12.98 -15.51
C ARG A 325 10.57 11.88 -14.47
N ILE A 326 9.50 11.10 -14.36
CA ILE A 326 9.36 10.11 -13.28
C ILE A 326 9.15 8.72 -13.84
N SER A 327 8.11 8.54 -14.66
CA SER A 327 7.72 7.22 -15.16
C SER A 327 8.77 6.59 -16.08
N GLN A 328 9.38 7.36 -16.99
CA GLN A 328 10.39 6.82 -17.92
C GLN A 328 11.63 6.23 -17.22
N PRO A 329 12.31 6.95 -16.30
CA PRO A 329 13.42 6.38 -15.53
C PRO A 329 13.05 5.14 -14.71
N ILE A 330 11.85 5.10 -14.11
CA ILE A 330 11.38 3.93 -13.35
C ILE A 330 11.18 2.72 -14.27
N VAL A 331 10.64 2.93 -15.48
CA VAL A 331 10.50 1.87 -16.48
C VAL A 331 11.87 1.37 -16.93
N GLN A 332 12.83 2.27 -17.17
CA GLN A 332 14.21 1.89 -17.51
C GLN A 332 14.89 1.08 -16.39
N LEU A 333 14.72 1.49 -15.12
CA LEU A 333 15.18 0.73 -13.96
C LEU A 333 14.56 -0.66 -13.90
N THR A 334 13.25 -0.76 -14.15
CA THR A 334 12.52 -2.04 -14.15
C THR A 334 13.02 -2.95 -15.27
N GLU A 335 13.20 -2.41 -16.48
CA GLU A 335 13.73 -3.16 -17.62
C GLU A 335 15.16 -3.65 -17.36
N SER A 336 16.01 -2.80 -16.78
CA SER A 336 17.39 -3.14 -16.40
C SER A 336 17.43 -4.24 -15.35
N ALA A 337 16.56 -4.17 -14.32
CA ALA A 337 16.42 -5.22 -13.32
C ALA A 337 15.99 -6.56 -13.94
N THR A 338 15.11 -6.51 -14.94
CA THR A 338 14.65 -7.71 -15.65
C THR A 338 15.77 -8.32 -16.48
N ARG A 339 16.59 -7.50 -17.15
CA ARG A 339 17.77 -7.96 -17.90
C ARG A 339 18.85 -8.57 -17.02
N MET A 340 19.12 -7.97 -15.85
CA MET A 340 20.00 -8.56 -14.84
C MET A 340 19.52 -9.94 -14.40
N ALA A 341 18.22 -10.09 -14.13
CA ALA A 341 17.65 -11.39 -13.75
C ALA A 341 17.80 -12.45 -14.85
N ASP A 342 17.87 -12.03 -16.12
CA ASP A 342 18.14 -12.88 -17.28
C ASP A 342 19.65 -13.13 -17.54
N GLY A 343 20.54 -12.62 -16.68
CA GLY A 343 21.99 -12.86 -16.71
C GLY A 343 22.84 -11.79 -17.42
N ASP A 344 22.24 -10.70 -17.88
CA ASP A 344 22.96 -9.60 -18.54
C ASP A 344 23.35 -8.53 -17.52
N LEU A 345 24.57 -8.61 -17.00
CA LEU A 345 25.10 -7.71 -15.98
C LEU A 345 25.92 -6.55 -16.55
N ASP A 346 26.20 -6.50 -17.85
CA ASP A 346 27.06 -5.47 -18.45
C ASP A 346 26.33 -4.15 -18.70
N PHE A 347 25.01 -4.18 -18.63
CA PHE A 347 24.18 -3.00 -18.78
C PHE A 347 24.20 -2.13 -17.50
N SER A 348 24.62 -0.87 -17.62
CA SER A 348 24.54 0.13 -16.55
C SER A 348 23.54 1.22 -16.91
N ILE A 349 22.88 1.75 -15.88
CA ILE A 349 21.92 2.84 -16.05
C ILE A 349 22.68 4.15 -15.95
N ASP A 350 22.51 5.02 -16.94
CA ASP A 350 23.18 6.31 -16.97
C ASP A 350 22.56 7.29 -15.95
N VAL A 351 23.32 7.70 -14.94
CA VAL A 351 22.81 8.52 -13.82
C VAL A 351 23.17 9.99 -14.00
N HIS A 352 22.29 10.71 -14.69
CA HIS A 352 22.40 12.18 -14.84
C HIS A 352 21.56 12.98 -13.82
N ARG A 353 20.86 12.32 -12.90
CA ARG A 353 19.93 12.95 -11.94
C ARG A 353 20.46 12.93 -10.51
N ARG A 354 20.04 13.93 -9.72
CA ARG A 354 20.43 14.13 -8.31
C ARG A 354 19.25 14.02 -7.32
N ASP A 355 18.17 13.39 -7.75
CA ASP A 355 16.98 13.12 -6.93
C ASP A 355 16.94 11.66 -6.45
N GLU A 356 15.86 11.27 -5.78
CA GLU A 356 15.67 9.92 -5.23
C GLU A 356 15.73 8.84 -6.33
N ILE A 357 15.30 9.17 -7.54
CA ILE A 357 15.41 8.27 -8.70
C ILE A 357 16.89 8.12 -9.11
N GLY A 358 17.66 9.20 -9.10
CA GLY A 358 19.11 9.16 -9.31
C GLY A 358 19.83 8.33 -8.25
N THR A 359 19.48 8.50 -6.97
CA THR A 359 20.02 7.68 -5.87
C THR A 359 19.64 6.20 -6.03
N LEU A 360 18.40 5.90 -6.42
CA LEU A 360 17.97 4.54 -6.70
C LEU A 360 18.74 3.92 -7.87
N ALA A 361 18.98 4.68 -8.94
CA ALA A 361 19.78 4.22 -10.07
C ALA A 361 21.26 3.99 -9.68
N GLN A 362 21.83 4.82 -8.81
CA GLN A 362 23.17 4.59 -8.25
C GLN A 362 23.22 3.33 -7.38
N ALA A 363 22.25 3.15 -6.48
CA ALA A 363 22.15 1.95 -5.66
C ALA A 363 22.00 0.70 -6.53
N PHE A 364 21.19 0.77 -7.59
CA PHE A 364 21.02 -0.29 -8.58
C PHE A 364 22.33 -0.60 -9.32
N ASN A 365 23.05 0.41 -9.82
CA ASN A 365 24.36 0.22 -10.46
C ASN A 365 25.40 -0.37 -9.49
N SER A 366 25.44 0.08 -8.23
CA SER A 366 26.32 -0.48 -7.21
C SER A 366 26.01 -1.95 -6.93
N MET A 367 24.72 -2.30 -6.81
CA MET A 367 24.30 -3.69 -6.65
C MET A 367 24.70 -4.54 -7.87
N THR A 368 24.54 -4.01 -9.09
CA THR A 368 24.92 -4.67 -10.34
C THR A 368 26.44 -4.91 -10.40
N ALA A 369 27.23 -3.89 -10.03
CA ALA A 369 28.68 -3.98 -9.98
C ALA A 369 29.14 -4.99 -8.92
N GLN A 370 28.53 -4.98 -7.73
CA GLN A 370 28.79 -5.99 -6.70
C GLN A 370 28.40 -7.40 -7.17
N LEU A 371 27.29 -7.56 -7.88
CA LEU A 371 26.88 -8.86 -8.40
C LEU A 371 27.86 -9.37 -9.47
N ARG A 372 28.30 -8.48 -10.38
CA ARG A 372 29.31 -8.79 -11.42
C ARG A 372 30.65 -9.16 -10.79
N ASP A 373 31.09 -8.38 -9.81
CA ASP A 373 32.32 -8.65 -9.06
C ASP A 373 32.20 -9.96 -8.28
N LEU A 374 31.08 -10.21 -7.60
CA LEU A 374 30.84 -11.45 -6.87
C LEU A 374 30.84 -12.66 -7.81
N ILE A 375 30.19 -12.57 -8.97
CA ILE A 375 30.17 -13.65 -9.98
C ILE A 375 31.56 -13.84 -10.58
N GLY A 376 32.27 -12.78 -10.97
CA GLY A 376 33.63 -12.88 -11.49
C GLY A 376 34.60 -13.45 -10.45
N THR A 377 34.49 -13.03 -9.19
CA THR A 377 35.29 -13.57 -8.09
C THR A 377 34.89 -15.00 -7.77
N LEU A 378 33.60 -15.38 -7.88
CA LEU A 378 33.15 -16.76 -7.73
C LEU A 378 33.69 -17.63 -8.87
N GLU A 379 33.65 -17.17 -10.11
CA GLU A 379 34.16 -17.90 -11.27
C GLU A 379 35.67 -18.08 -11.20
N GLN A 380 36.40 -17.02 -10.83
CA GLN A 380 37.84 -17.08 -10.57
C GLN A 380 38.15 -18.02 -9.40
N ARG A 381 37.42 -17.90 -8.29
CA ARG A 381 37.60 -18.76 -7.11
C ARG A 381 37.18 -20.19 -7.39
N VAL A 382 36.17 -20.45 -8.22
CA VAL A 382 35.81 -21.80 -8.68
C VAL A 382 36.90 -22.32 -9.59
N ALA A 383 37.42 -21.57 -10.57
CA ALA A 383 38.50 -22.02 -11.45
C ALA A 383 39.79 -22.32 -10.70
N ASP A 384 40.24 -21.40 -9.84
CA ASP A 384 41.43 -21.57 -9.00
C ASP A 384 41.23 -22.73 -8.01
N ARG A 385 40.03 -22.86 -7.42
CA ARG A 385 39.72 -23.96 -6.50
C ARG A 385 39.56 -25.28 -7.22
N THR A 386 39.10 -25.33 -8.47
CA THR A 386 38.96 -26.58 -9.23
C THR A 386 40.34 -27.10 -9.61
N THR A 387 41.25 -26.21 -10.03
CA THR A 387 42.64 -26.56 -10.39
C THR A 387 43.47 -26.94 -9.15
N GLU A 388 43.29 -26.23 -8.04
CA GLU A 388 43.88 -26.58 -6.74
C GLU A 388 43.26 -27.86 -6.16
N LEU A 389 41.94 -28.06 -6.28
CA LEU A 389 41.26 -29.28 -5.81
C LEU A 389 41.66 -30.49 -6.63
N GLU A 390 41.87 -30.39 -7.94
CA GLU A 390 42.37 -31.52 -8.74
C GLU A 390 43.79 -31.91 -8.33
N ARG A 391 44.69 -30.92 -8.18
CA ARG A 391 46.08 -31.17 -7.75
C ARG A 391 46.15 -31.71 -6.32
N ARG A 392 45.33 -31.18 -5.41
CA ARG A 392 45.23 -31.60 -4.02
C ARG A 392 44.43 -32.89 -3.84
N SER A 393 43.48 -33.21 -4.72
CA SER A 393 42.74 -34.48 -4.73
C SER A 393 43.65 -35.61 -5.17
N ILE A 394 44.52 -35.41 -6.17
CA ILE A 394 45.51 -36.42 -6.57
C ILE A 394 46.52 -36.68 -5.43
N GLN A 395 46.97 -35.62 -4.74
CA GLN A 395 47.88 -35.74 -3.58
C GLN A 395 47.19 -36.35 -2.33
N LEU A 396 45.95 -35.92 -2.02
CA LEU A 396 45.16 -36.46 -0.91
C LEU A 396 44.74 -37.90 -1.16
N GLN A 397 44.49 -38.32 -2.40
CA GLN A 397 44.12 -39.69 -2.72
C GLN A 397 45.30 -40.65 -2.55
N ALA A 398 46.53 -40.24 -2.91
CA ALA A 398 47.75 -41.01 -2.63
C ALA A 398 48.06 -41.10 -1.11
N ALA A 399 47.84 -40.02 -0.36
CA ALA A 399 48.00 -40.01 1.10
C ALA A 399 46.90 -40.81 1.83
N ALA A 400 45.65 -40.73 1.35
CA ALA A 400 44.49 -41.42 1.94
C ALA A 400 44.50 -42.94 1.67
N GLU A 401 45.00 -43.41 0.52
CA GLU A 401 45.20 -44.84 0.26
C GLU A 401 46.27 -45.43 1.21
N THR A 402 47.33 -44.66 1.50
CA THR A 402 48.39 -45.05 2.44
C THR A 402 47.92 -45.03 3.90
N GLY A 403 47.17 -43.99 4.31
CA GLY A 403 46.58 -43.87 5.65
C GLY A 403 45.44 -44.86 5.91
N SER A 404 44.64 -45.21 4.89
CA SER A 404 43.58 -46.23 4.99
C SER A 404 44.13 -47.64 5.08
N ALA A 405 45.26 -47.94 4.41
CA ALA A 405 45.97 -49.20 4.62
C ALA A 405 46.49 -49.30 6.07
N ALA A 406 46.85 -48.15 6.67
CA ALA A 406 47.39 -48.10 8.02
C ALA A 406 46.36 -48.28 9.15
N ALA A 407 45.18 -47.68 9.02
CA ALA A 407 44.12 -47.76 10.03
C ALA A 407 43.42 -49.13 10.14
N SER A 408 43.68 -50.04 9.19
CA SER A 408 43.00 -51.34 9.10
C SER A 408 43.73 -52.49 9.81
N MET A 409 44.95 -52.27 10.29
CA MET A 409 45.80 -53.30 10.88
C MET A 409 45.91 -53.13 12.39
N ARG A 410 45.57 -54.19 13.12
CA ARG A 410 45.61 -54.23 14.60
C ARG A 410 47.02 -54.46 15.15
N ASP A 411 47.96 -54.85 14.30
CA ASP A 411 49.35 -55.14 14.67
C ASP A 411 50.28 -54.09 14.08
N LEU A 412 50.97 -53.36 14.97
CA LEU A 412 51.96 -52.34 14.61
C LEU A 412 53.08 -52.92 13.71
N ASN A 413 53.49 -54.17 13.90
CA ASN A 413 54.57 -54.75 13.11
C ASN A 413 54.10 -55.09 11.67
N GLU A 414 52.86 -55.57 11.54
CA GLU A 414 52.25 -55.86 10.23
C GLU A 414 52.08 -54.57 9.42
N LEU A 415 51.64 -53.51 10.10
CA LEU A 415 51.52 -52.17 9.54
C LEU A 415 52.85 -51.63 9.01
N LEU A 416 53.89 -51.63 9.86
CA LEU A 416 55.21 -51.11 9.50
C LEU A 416 55.80 -51.85 8.30
N THR A 417 55.62 -53.18 8.25
CA THR A 417 56.10 -54.03 7.14
C THR A 417 55.40 -53.70 5.82
N LYS A 418 54.08 -53.45 5.86
CA LYS A 418 53.33 -53.08 4.66
C LYS A 418 53.72 -51.69 4.13
N ILE A 419 53.96 -50.75 5.04
CA ILE A 419 54.41 -49.40 4.69
C ILE A 419 55.75 -49.43 3.94
N THR A 420 56.73 -50.20 4.43
CA THR A 420 58.05 -50.28 3.76
C THR A 420 57.94 -50.86 2.35
N HIS A 421 57.08 -51.87 2.14
CA HIS A 421 56.84 -52.45 0.81
C HIS A 421 56.14 -51.46 -0.13
N LEU A 422 55.11 -50.75 0.34
CA LEU A 422 54.39 -49.76 -0.48
C LEU A 422 55.30 -48.63 -0.94
N ILE A 423 56.19 -48.14 -0.08
CA ILE A 423 57.15 -47.08 -0.42
C ILE A 423 58.14 -47.59 -1.48
N SER A 424 58.66 -48.81 -1.33
CA SER A 424 59.56 -49.39 -2.34
C SER A 424 58.85 -49.64 -3.67
N ASP A 425 57.67 -50.28 -3.67
CA ASP A 425 56.95 -50.65 -4.90
C ASP A 425 56.48 -49.44 -5.70
N ARG A 426 56.05 -48.38 -5.01
CA ARG A 426 55.46 -47.20 -5.66
C ARG A 426 56.52 -46.27 -6.24
N PHE A 427 57.67 -46.13 -5.58
CA PHE A 427 58.71 -45.18 -5.95
C PHE A 427 59.95 -45.86 -6.55
N GLY A 428 60.01 -47.19 -6.56
CA GLY A 428 61.10 -47.96 -7.19
C GLY A 428 62.41 -47.94 -6.41
N TYR A 429 62.38 -47.67 -5.10
CA TYR A 429 63.58 -47.61 -4.28
C TYR A 429 64.09 -49.00 -3.88
N TYR A 430 65.41 -49.11 -3.79
CA TYR A 430 66.13 -50.37 -3.56
C TYR A 430 65.89 -50.93 -2.15
N HIS A 431 65.93 -50.07 -1.14
CA HIS A 431 65.66 -50.45 0.23
C HIS A 431 64.87 -49.36 0.94
N THR A 432 63.95 -49.78 1.79
CA THR A 432 63.23 -48.96 2.74
C THR A 432 63.21 -49.67 4.08
N GLY A 433 63.57 -48.95 5.14
CA GLY A 433 63.59 -49.44 6.51
C GLY A 433 62.91 -48.46 7.45
N ILE A 434 62.17 -48.96 8.44
CA ILE A 434 61.63 -48.12 9.52
C ILE A 434 62.34 -48.48 10.81
N PHE A 435 62.98 -47.49 11.41
CA PHE A 435 63.63 -47.57 12.71
C PHE A 435 62.79 -46.85 13.74
N LEU A 436 62.52 -47.49 14.89
CA LEU A 436 61.86 -46.86 16.04
C LEU A 436 62.84 -46.69 17.20
N LEU A 437 62.68 -45.63 17.98
CA LEU A 437 63.46 -45.43 19.20
C LEU A 437 63.06 -46.45 20.27
N GLY A 438 64.05 -47.02 20.96
CA GLY A 438 63.81 -47.82 22.15
C GLY A 438 63.33 -46.96 23.34
N GLU A 439 62.78 -47.58 24.39
CA GLU A 439 62.19 -46.89 25.57
C GLU A 439 63.12 -45.86 26.25
N LYS A 440 64.44 -46.06 26.18
CA LYS A 440 65.45 -45.14 26.75
C LYS A 440 65.99 -44.11 25.76
N GLY A 441 65.56 -44.15 24.50
CA GLY A 441 66.01 -43.24 23.43
C GLY A 441 67.46 -43.40 22.97
N GLU A 442 68.22 -44.36 23.51
CA GLU A 442 69.66 -44.52 23.21
C GLU A 442 69.93 -45.18 21.84
N TYR A 443 68.99 -46.00 21.33
CA TYR A 443 69.14 -46.76 20.09
C TYR A 443 67.91 -46.63 19.20
N ALA A 444 68.15 -46.52 17.90
CA ALA A 444 67.16 -46.69 16.84
C ALA A 444 67.19 -48.14 16.37
N VAL A 445 66.08 -48.86 16.54
CA VAL A 445 65.97 -50.30 16.26
C VAL A 445 65.17 -50.49 14.98
N LEU A 446 65.70 -51.27 14.03
CA LEU A 446 64.97 -51.61 12.81
C LEU A 446 63.75 -52.45 13.17
N ARG A 447 62.57 -52.01 12.74
CA ARG A 447 61.28 -52.66 13.04
C ARG A 447 60.59 -53.23 11.80
N ALA A 448 60.88 -52.68 10.62
CA ALA A 448 60.33 -53.17 9.37
C ALA A 448 61.24 -52.84 8.20
N THR A 449 61.14 -53.63 7.13
CA THR A 449 61.88 -53.42 5.88
C THR A 449 61.20 -54.12 4.70
N ASN A 450 61.53 -53.72 3.47
CA ASN A 450 61.07 -54.37 2.24
C ASN A 450 62.11 -55.31 1.58
N SER A 451 63.40 -55.14 1.85
CA SER A 451 64.46 -55.77 1.04
C SER A 451 65.05 -57.00 1.72
N GLU A 452 65.59 -57.94 0.95
CA GLU A 452 66.23 -59.16 1.49
C GLU A 452 67.41 -58.83 2.41
N GLY A 453 68.19 -57.79 2.08
CA GLY A 453 69.26 -57.28 2.94
C GLY A 453 68.71 -56.70 4.24
N GLY A 454 67.62 -55.93 4.15
CA GLY A 454 66.87 -55.46 5.30
C GLY A 454 66.37 -56.58 6.20
N GLN A 455 65.82 -57.65 5.62
CA GLN A 455 65.26 -58.76 6.38
C GLN A 455 66.33 -59.46 7.22
N ARG A 456 67.54 -59.67 6.67
CA ARG A 456 68.69 -60.18 7.44
C ARG A 456 69.07 -59.27 8.60
N MET A 457 68.92 -57.94 8.44
CA MET A 457 69.14 -56.99 9.53
C MET A 457 68.06 -57.08 10.60
N LEU A 458 66.80 -57.24 10.19
CA LEU A 458 65.67 -57.35 11.12
C LEU A 458 65.78 -58.61 11.99
N ASP A 459 66.11 -59.75 11.38
CA ASP A 459 66.19 -61.05 12.07
C ASP A 459 67.29 -61.10 13.15
N ARG A 460 68.38 -60.34 12.96
CA ARG A 460 69.46 -60.21 13.96
C ARG A 460 69.22 -59.09 14.99
N GLY A 461 68.07 -58.40 14.94
CA GLY A 461 67.74 -57.30 15.83
C GLY A 461 68.63 -56.07 15.64
N HIS A 462 68.90 -55.71 14.39
CA HIS A 462 69.79 -54.60 14.05
C HIS A 462 69.34 -53.29 14.71
N LYS A 463 70.30 -52.62 15.36
CA LYS A 463 70.10 -51.36 16.07
C LYS A 463 71.29 -50.44 15.85
N LEU A 464 71.00 -49.16 15.71
CA LEU A 464 71.96 -48.09 15.52
C LEU A 464 71.94 -47.18 16.74
N LYS A 465 73.11 -46.76 17.20
CA LYS A 465 73.20 -45.84 18.33
C LYS A 465 72.90 -44.43 17.84
N VAL A 466 71.97 -43.76 18.54
CA VAL A 466 71.51 -42.42 18.15
C VAL A 466 72.68 -41.44 18.17
N GLY A 467 72.86 -40.68 17.10
CA GLY A 467 73.88 -39.64 16.95
C GLY A 467 75.30 -40.11 16.64
N GLU A 468 75.60 -41.41 16.71
CA GLU A 468 76.97 -41.93 16.53
C GLU A 468 77.18 -42.70 15.22
N VAL A 469 76.14 -43.33 14.64
CA VAL A 469 76.32 -44.28 13.52
C VAL A 469 75.37 -43.97 12.36
N GLY A 470 75.95 -43.70 11.18
CA GLY A 470 75.23 -43.62 9.90
C GLY A 470 74.24 -42.46 9.76
N ILE A 471 73.56 -42.42 8.62
CA ILE A 471 72.61 -41.35 8.27
C ILE A 471 71.36 -41.44 9.17
N VAL A 472 70.85 -42.65 9.43
CA VAL A 472 69.76 -42.90 10.39
C VAL A 472 70.10 -42.42 11.81
N GLY A 473 71.34 -42.64 12.27
CA GLY A 473 71.79 -42.16 13.59
C GLY A 473 71.84 -40.64 13.68
N TYR A 474 72.25 -39.95 12.61
CA TYR A 474 72.22 -38.50 12.53
C TYR A 474 70.79 -37.94 12.60
N VAL A 475 69.87 -38.49 11.82
CA VAL A 475 68.47 -38.04 11.77
C VAL A 475 67.78 -38.23 13.11
N THR A 476 68.03 -39.35 13.78
CA THR A 476 67.45 -39.63 15.10
C THR A 476 68.03 -38.77 16.23
N ALA A 477 69.21 -38.17 16.05
CA ALA A 477 69.78 -37.22 17.01
C ALA A 477 69.34 -35.77 16.77
N ASN A 478 69.29 -35.35 15.51
CA ASN A 478 69.07 -33.94 15.15
C ASN A 478 67.63 -33.63 14.77
N ARG A 479 66.79 -34.64 14.55
CA ARG A 479 65.38 -34.49 14.10
C ARG A 479 65.24 -33.78 12.75
N GLU A 480 66.29 -33.81 11.94
CA GLU A 480 66.34 -33.20 10.62
C GLU A 480 66.61 -34.29 9.58
N SER A 481 65.93 -34.21 8.44
CA SER A 481 66.16 -35.09 7.29
C SER A 481 67.60 -34.97 6.81
N ARG A 482 68.21 -36.09 6.43
CA ARG A 482 69.57 -36.10 5.85
C ARG A 482 69.61 -36.96 4.60
N ILE A 483 70.27 -36.45 3.57
CA ILE A 483 70.40 -37.07 2.26
C ILE A 483 71.89 -37.14 1.90
N ALA A 484 72.38 -38.32 1.54
CA ALA A 484 73.67 -38.53 0.91
C ALA A 484 73.45 -38.89 -0.56
N LEU A 485 73.89 -38.00 -1.46
CA LEU A 485 73.73 -38.16 -2.91
C LEU A 485 74.70 -39.20 -3.50
N ASP A 486 75.86 -39.40 -2.89
CA ASP A 486 76.76 -40.55 -3.14
C ASP A 486 77.35 -41.02 -1.82
N VAL A 487 76.94 -42.19 -1.36
CA VAL A 487 77.35 -42.72 -0.06
C VAL A 487 78.85 -43.06 0.00
N GLY A 488 79.51 -43.33 -1.13
CA GLY A 488 80.94 -43.65 -1.16
C GLY A 488 81.86 -42.46 -0.88
N HIS A 489 81.34 -41.22 -0.98
CA HIS A 489 82.09 -39.97 -0.81
C HIS A 489 81.66 -39.14 0.41
N ASP A 490 80.59 -39.51 1.15
CA ASP A 490 80.13 -38.81 2.36
C ASP A 490 80.88 -39.30 3.61
N ALA A 491 81.37 -38.36 4.43
CA ALA A 491 82.21 -38.62 5.62
C ALA A 491 81.49 -39.33 6.78
N VAL A 492 80.16 -39.53 6.69
CA VAL A 492 79.32 -40.14 7.74
C VAL A 492 78.74 -41.49 7.30
N PHE A 493 79.15 -42.01 6.14
CA PHE A 493 78.66 -43.27 5.62
C PHE A 493 79.13 -44.48 6.46
N PHE A 494 78.18 -45.37 6.76
CA PHE A 494 78.44 -46.68 7.35
C PHE A 494 78.32 -47.74 6.24
N ASP A 495 79.43 -48.40 5.91
CA ASP A 495 79.44 -49.48 4.93
C ASP A 495 78.69 -50.71 5.48
N ASN A 496 77.48 -50.93 4.98
CA ASN A 496 76.62 -52.01 5.44
C ASN A 496 76.75 -53.23 4.51
N PRO A 497 77.36 -54.33 4.96
CA PRO A 497 77.59 -55.50 4.12
C PRO A 497 76.29 -56.18 3.62
N ASP A 498 75.15 -55.90 4.26
CA ASP A 498 73.85 -56.44 3.82
C ASP A 498 73.20 -55.65 2.67
N LEU A 499 73.68 -54.42 2.39
CA LEU A 499 73.16 -53.53 1.35
C LEU A 499 74.32 -52.99 0.48
N PRO A 500 75.07 -53.86 -0.23
CA PRO A 500 76.31 -53.47 -0.92
C PRO A 500 76.09 -52.58 -2.16
N ASP A 501 74.89 -52.56 -2.71
CA ASP A 501 74.56 -51.80 -3.93
C ASP A 501 74.11 -50.36 -3.65
N THR A 502 74.11 -49.90 -2.40
CA THR A 502 73.64 -48.55 -2.06
C THR A 502 74.58 -47.50 -2.64
N ARG A 503 74.04 -46.60 -3.48
CA ARG A 503 74.74 -45.46 -4.07
C ARG A 503 74.22 -44.13 -3.54
N SER A 504 72.96 -44.02 -3.14
CA SER A 504 72.45 -42.86 -2.41
C SER A 504 71.50 -43.29 -1.29
N GLU A 505 71.49 -42.55 -0.18
CA GLU A 505 70.69 -42.84 1.01
C GLU A 505 70.02 -41.56 1.52
N MET A 506 68.78 -41.69 1.98
CA MET A 506 68.01 -40.62 2.57
C MET A 506 67.30 -41.15 3.80
N ALA A 507 67.52 -40.50 4.95
CA ALA A 507 66.74 -40.77 6.14
C ALA A 507 65.90 -39.57 6.53
N LEU A 508 64.69 -39.86 6.99
CA LEU A 508 63.66 -38.90 7.34
C LEU A 508 63.19 -39.13 8.77
N PRO A 509 63.03 -38.07 9.58
CA PRO A 509 62.58 -38.23 10.96
C PRO A 509 61.08 -38.55 10.98
N LEU A 510 60.68 -39.54 11.79
CA LEU A 510 59.28 -39.85 12.05
C LEU A 510 58.83 -39.04 13.27
N ILE A 511 58.21 -37.89 13.04
CA ILE A 511 57.80 -36.95 14.11
C ILE A 511 56.29 -36.78 14.12
N VAL A 512 55.70 -36.87 15.31
CA VAL A 512 54.29 -36.59 15.55
C VAL A 512 54.18 -35.69 16.79
N GLY A 513 53.44 -34.58 16.71
CA GLY A 513 53.24 -33.69 17.87
C GLY A 513 54.51 -33.13 18.52
N GLY A 514 55.66 -33.14 17.83
CA GLY A 514 56.97 -32.74 18.37
C GLY A 514 57.75 -33.86 19.08
N GLU A 515 57.19 -35.07 19.19
CA GLU A 515 57.86 -36.30 19.63
C GLU A 515 58.50 -37.00 18.43
N LEU A 516 59.78 -37.34 18.55
CA LEU A 516 60.48 -38.16 17.56
C LEU A 516 60.21 -39.63 17.90
N LEU A 517 59.54 -40.35 17.00
CA LEU A 517 59.25 -41.77 17.13
C LEU A 517 60.38 -42.64 16.60
N GLY A 518 61.13 -42.14 15.60
CA GLY A 518 62.09 -42.94 14.87
C GLY A 518 62.55 -42.29 13.57
N ALA A 519 62.99 -43.10 12.61
CA ALA A 519 63.39 -42.64 11.28
C ALA A 519 62.94 -43.62 10.19
N LEU A 520 62.57 -43.07 9.05
CA LEU A 520 62.36 -43.79 7.79
C LEU A 520 63.64 -43.68 6.97
N ASP A 521 64.24 -44.82 6.66
CA ASP A 521 65.42 -44.96 5.83
C ASP A 521 65.04 -45.39 4.42
N VAL A 522 65.57 -44.73 3.39
CA VAL A 522 65.33 -45.02 1.97
C VAL A 522 66.65 -45.00 1.22
N GLN A 523 66.95 -46.06 0.47
CA GLN A 523 68.21 -46.21 -0.25
C GLN A 523 67.98 -46.57 -1.72
N SER A 524 68.90 -46.13 -2.58
CA SER A 524 68.87 -46.35 -4.03
C SER A 524 70.20 -46.89 -4.57
N LYS A 525 70.14 -47.64 -5.68
CA LYS A 525 71.32 -48.12 -6.43
C LYS A 525 71.91 -47.07 -7.38
N HIS A 526 71.29 -45.90 -7.49
CA HIS A 526 71.73 -44.81 -8.35
C HIS A 526 72.26 -43.64 -7.52
N GLU A 527 73.30 -42.95 -8.01
CA GLU A 527 73.75 -41.68 -7.42
C GLU A 527 72.70 -40.60 -7.62
N ALA A 528 72.61 -39.66 -6.67
CA ALA A 528 71.71 -38.51 -6.70
C ALA A 528 70.25 -38.83 -7.05
N ALA A 529 69.74 -39.97 -6.57
CA ALA A 529 68.42 -40.49 -6.93
C ALA A 529 67.22 -39.74 -6.32
N PHE A 530 67.45 -38.75 -5.44
CA PHE A 530 66.40 -38.02 -4.73
C PHE A 530 66.32 -36.59 -5.25
N SER A 531 65.23 -36.25 -5.96
CA SER A 531 64.92 -34.88 -6.35
C SER A 531 64.29 -34.08 -5.20
N GLU A 532 64.22 -32.74 -5.32
CA GLU A 532 63.50 -31.91 -4.34
C GLU A 532 62.02 -32.28 -4.21
N GLU A 533 61.43 -32.79 -5.29
CA GLU A 533 60.05 -33.30 -5.30
C GLU A 533 59.96 -34.64 -4.55
N ASP A 534 60.89 -35.57 -4.77
CA ASP A 534 60.95 -36.85 -4.05
C ASP A 534 61.15 -36.63 -2.55
N ILE A 535 62.02 -35.69 -2.18
CA ILE A 535 62.28 -35.32 -0.79
C ILE A 535 61.01 -34.82 -0.12
N SER A 536 60.25 -33.96 -0.80
CA SER A 536 59.00 -33.40 -0.28
C SER A 536 57.91 -34.47 -0.14
N VAL A 537 57.81 -35.39 -1.11
CA VAL A 537 56.82 -36.48 -1.09
C VAL A 537 57.18 -37.52 -0.02
N LEU A 538 58.44 -37.91 0.10
CA LEU A 538 58.91 -38.86 1.11
C LEU A 538 58.81 -38.26 2.52
N GLN A 539 59.09 -36.97 2.71
CA GLN A 539 58.86 -36.29 4.00
C GLN A 539 57.37 -36.31 4.37
N MET A 540 56.48 -36.02 3.42
CA MET A 540 55.04 -36.11 3.66
C MET A 540 54.60 -37.54 4.02
N LEU A 541 55.19 -38.55 3.38
CA LEU A 541 54.94 -39.95 3.73
C LEU A 541 55.50 -40.28 5.11
N ALA A 542 56.71 -39.84 5.46
CA ALA A 542 57.30 -40.01 6.79
C ALA A 542 56.41 -39.40 7.89
N ASP A 543 55.85 -38.21 7.65
CA ASP A 543 54.91 -37.56 8.57
C ASP A 543 53.63 -38.41 8.74
N GLN A 544 53.09 -38.96 7.64
CA GLN A 544 51.91 -39.83 7.70
C GLN A 544 52.20 -41.18 8.36
N VAL A 545 53.39 -41.73 8.16
CA VAL A 545 53.84 -42.96 8.84
C VAL A 545 54.00 -42.71 10.34
N ALA A 546 54.55 -41.57 10.74
CA ALA A 546 54.65 -41.17 12.14
C ALA A 546 53.26 -41.04 12.78
N VAL A 547 52.31 -40.40 12.10
CA VAL A 547 50.90 -40.31 12.53
C VAL A 547 50.25 -41.69 12.64
N ALA A 548 50.51 -42.59 11.69
CA ALA A 548 49.97 -43.94 11.73
C ALA A 548 50.50 -44.76 12.93
N ILE A 549 51.80 -44.65 13.21
CA ILE A 549 52.44 -45.29 14.37
C ILE A 549 51.87 -44.71 15.67
N ASP A 550 51.72 -43.39 15.75
CA ASP A 550 51.15 -42.71 16.92
C ASP A 550 49.70 -43.11 17.17
N ASN A 551 48.89 -43.15 16.11
CA ASN A 551 47.50 -43.58 16.19
C ASN A 551 47.39 -45.03 16.67
N ALA A 552 48.25 -45.93 16.19
CA ALA A 552 48.26 -47.33 16.64
C ALA A 552 48.64 -47.44 18.14
N ARG A 553 49.62 -46.63 18.60
CA ARG A 553 50.02 -46.53 20.01
C ARG A 553 48.90 -45.94 20.88
N LEU A 554 48.37 -44.77 20.51
CA LEU A 554 47.29 -44.07 21.20
C LEU A 554 46.01 -44.89 21.25
N PHE A 555 45.71 -45.67 20.21
CA PHE A 555 44.56 -46.57 20.21
C PHE A 555 44.70 -47.65 21.29
N ALA A 556 45.88 -48.27 21.39
CA ALA A 556 46.18 -49.25 22.44
C ALA A 556 46.09 -48.62 23.85
N GLU A 557 46.57 -47.39 24.02
CA GLU A 557 46.48 -46.64 25.28
C GLU A 557 45.02 -46.26 25.65
N ASN A 558 44.24 -45.74 24.70
CA ASN A 558 42.83 -45.38 24.89
C ASN A 558 41.98 -46.59 25.27
N GLN A 559 42.26 -47.75 24.69
CA GLN A 559 41.54 -48.98 25.01
C GLN A 559 41.79 -49.40 26.46
N ALA A 560 43.03 -49.34 26.92
CA ALA A 560 43.37 -49.59 28.33
C ALA A 560 42.71 -48.58 29.29
N ALA A 561 42.64 -47.30 28.90
CA ALA A 561 42.01 -46.24 29.69
C ALA A 561 40.47 -46.40 29.78
N LEU A 562 39.81 -46.79 28.69
CA LEU A 562 38.36 -47.03 28.66
C LEU A 562 37.96 -48.17 29.61
N GLU A 563 38.76 -49.23 29.66
CA GLU A 563 38.55 -50.35 30.59
C GLU A 563 38.74 -49.96 32.06
N ALA A 564 39.63 -49.01 32.36
CA ALA A 564 39.77 -48.44 33.70
C ALA A 564 38.59 -47.56 34.10
N SER A 565 38.10 -46.70 33.19
CA SER A 565 36.95 -45.81 33.44
C SER A 565 35.64 -46.60 33.65
N ARG A 566 35.41 -47.65 32.86
CA ARG A 566 34.24 -48.53 33.03
C ARG A 566 34.18 -49.18 34.42
N ARG A 567 35.32 -49.58 34.98
CA ARG A 567 35.39 -50.12 36.35
C ARG A 567 35.02 -49.08 37.40
N ALA A 568 35.58 -47.87 37.31
CA ALA A 568 35.29 -46.79 38.26
C ALA A 568 33.80 -46.37 38.27
N TYR A 569 33.16 -46.32 37.10
CA TYR A 569 31.73 -45.98 37.01
C TYR A 569 30.82 -47.11 37.53
N GLY A 570 31.29 -48.35 37.57
CA GLY A 570 30.59 -49.49 38.19
C GLY A 570 30.47 -49.33 39.71
N GLU A 571 31.60 -49.05 40.37
CA GLU A 571 31.68 -48.94 41.83
C GLU A 571 30.79 -47.80 42.39
N LEU A 572 30.76 -46.64 41.71
CA LEU A 572 29.94 -45.49 42.10
C LEU A 572 28.43 -45.77 42.04
N SER A 573 27.94 -46.49 41.02
CA SER A 573 26.50 -46.78 40.90
C SER A 573 26.03 -47.75 41.99
N GLN A 574 26.86 -48.76 42.30
CA GLN A 574 26.60 -49.74 43.37
C GLN A 574 26.46 -49.07 44.75
N GLU A 575 27.39 -48.18 45.11
CA GLU A 575 27.33 -47.47 46.39
C GLU A 575 26.03 -46.66 46.53
N ALA A 576 25.64 -45.96 45.45
CA ALA A 576 24.51 -45.06 45.45
C ALA A 576 23.15 -45.79 45.52
N TRP A 577 23.02 -46.97 44.92
CA TRP A 577 21.86 -47.85 45.11
C TRP A 577 21.79 -48.43 46.52
N GLY A 578 22.92 -48.83 47.09
CA GLY A 578 23.00 -49.31 48.47
C GLY A 578 22.60 -48.25 49.51
N GLN A 579 22.85 -46.96 49.25
CA GLN A 579 22.34 -45.87 50.09
C GLN A 579 20.85 -45.63 49.90
N PHE A 580 20.36 -45.69 48.67
CA PHE A 580 18.94 -45.47 48.35
C PHE A 580 18.03 -46.52 49.00
N LEU A 581 18.34 -47.81 48.83
CA LEU A 581 17.54 -48.91 49.38
C LEU A 581 17.57 -48.94 50.92
N ARG A 582 18.66 -48.50 51.56
CA ARG A 582 18.69 -48.33 53.03
C ARG A 582 17.67 -47.32 53.55
N GLY A 583 17.30 -46.32 52.75
CA GLY A 583 16.29 -45.32 53.10
C GLY A 583 14.85 -45.77 52.86
N GLN A 584 14.63 -46.82 52.07
CA GLN A 584 13.32 -47.38 51.73
C GLN A 584 13.41 -48.92 51.65
N PRO A 585 13.50 -49.61 52.80
CA PRO A 585 13.79 -51.05 52.85
C PRO A 585 12.67 -51.95 52.29
N ASP A 586 11.44 -51.45 52.19
CA ASP A 586 10.25 -52.22 51.76
C ASP A 586 9.77 -51.83 50.35
N LEU A 587 10.69 -51.46 49.45
CA LEU A 587 10.35 -51.05 48.09
C LEU A 587 9.98 -52.27 47.23
N GLY A 588 8.69 -52.64 47.24
CA GLY A 588 8.15 -53.72 46.42
C GLY A 588 6.63 -53.65 46.32
N PHE A 589 6.09 -54.14 45.21
CA PHE A 589 4.66 -54.18 44.93
C PHE A 589 4.25 -55.52 44.36
N LEU A 590 3.01 -55.95 44.63
CA LEU A 590 2.39 -57.12 44.03
C LEU A 590 1.02 -56.75 43.47
N SER A 591 0.61 -57.48 42.43
CA SER A 591 -0.67 -57.35 41.73
C SER A 591 -1.28 -58.73 41.56
N THR A 592 -2.60 -58.84 41.75
CA THR A 592 -3.37 -60.07 41.50
C THR A 592 -4.58 -59.76 40.62
N ALA A 593 -5.24 -60.77 40.06
CA ALA A 593 -6.43 -60.57 39.23
C ALA A 593 -7.59 -59.86 39.96
N GLU A 594 -7.61 -59.91 41.29
CA GLU A 594 -8.66 -59.30 42.14
C GLU A 594 -8.25 -57.95 42.73
N VAL A 595 -6.94 -57.66 42.81
CA VAL A 595 -6.38 -56.46 43.45
C VAL A 595 -5.28 -55.86 42.57
N ASP A 596 -5.49 -54.61 42.16
CA ASP A 596 -4.65 -53.94 41.16
C ASP A 596 -3.18 -53.81 41.61
N VAL A 597 -2.86 -53.07 42.67
CA VAL A 597 -1.49 -52.98 43.22
C VAL A 597 -1.51 -52.79 44.73
N THR A 598 -0.74 -53.62 45.46
CA THR A 598 -0.52 -53.47 46.91
C THR A 598 0.97 -53.58 47.27
N PRO A 599 1.44 -52.94 48.35
CA PRO A 599 2.83 -53.07 48.80
C PRO A 599 3.16 -54.53 49.15
N ALA A 600 4.24 -55.04 48.58
CA ALA A 600 4.72 -56.39 48.86
C ALA A 600 5.55 -56.36 50.15
N GLY A 601 4.96 -56.77 51.26
CA GLY A 601 5.66 -56.83 52.55
C GLY A 601 6.70 -57.94 52.57
N GLY A 602 7.96 -57.62 52.24
CA GLY A 602 9.21 -58.30 52.62
C GLY A 602 9.38 -59.83 52.48
N ASN A 603 8.38 -60.57 52.03
CA ASN A 603 8.37 -62.03 52.03
C ASN A 603 8.93 -62.58 50.71
N TRP A 604 10.22 -62.88 50.69
CA TRP A 604 10.91 -63.45 49.54
C TRP A 604 10.68 -64.97 49.45
N THR A 605 10.31 -65.45 48.27
CA THR A 605 10.15 -66.90 47.98
C THR A 605 11.51 -67.55 47.65
N PRO A 606 11.64 -68.90 47.73
CA PRO A 606 12.90 -69.57 47.37
C PRO A 606 13.38 -69.26 45.95
N GLU A 607 12.46 -69.16 45.00
CA GLU A 607 12.74 -68.86 43.58
C GLU A 607 13.28 -67.43 43.41
N MET A 608 12.76 -66.49 44.20
CA MET A 608 13.25 -65.11 44.25
C MET A 608 14.69 -65.03 44.78
N HIS A 609 15.02 -65.81 45.81
CA HIS A 609 16.41 -65.88 46.30
C HIS A 609 17.34 -66.51 45.26
N GLN A 610 16.87 -67.55 44.56
CA GLN A 610 17.65 -68.22 43.52
C GLN A 610 17.94 -67.27 42.34
N ALA A 611 16.94 -66.56 41.85
CA ALA A 611 17.12 -65.56 40.79
C ALA A 611 18.07 -64.43 41.23
N ALA A 612 17.96 -63.99 42.49
CA ALA A 612 18.83 -62.94 43.02
C ALA A 612 20.29 -63.37 43.23
N GLN A 613 20.54 -64.64 43.57
CA GLN A 613 21.91 -65.15 43.74
C GLN A 613 22.57 -65.53 42.42
N THR A 614 21.80 -66.09 41.49
CA THR A 614 22.32 -66.52 40.18
C THR A 614 22.40 -65.40 39.17
N GLY A 615 21.64 -64.31 39.37
CA GLY A 615 21.52 -63.22 38.39
C GLY A 615 20.93 -63.70 37.07
N SER A 616 20.19 -64.82 37.06
CA SER A 616 19.57 -65.39 35.88
C SER A 616 18.09 -65.64 36.10
N THR A 617 17.31 -65.60 35.02
CA THR A 617 15.87 -65.86 35.05
C THR A 617 15.59 -67.32 35.46
N VAL A 618 14.78 -67.50 36.50
CA VAL A 618 14.40 -68.81 37.08
C VAL A 618 12.97 -69.16 36.70
N ARG A 619 12.76 -70.37 36.18
CA ARG A 619 11.43 -70.92 35.86
C ARG A 619 11.06 -72.02 36.85
N THR A 620 9.86 -71.93 37.42
CA THR A 620 9.36 -72.90 38.42
C THR A 620 7.97 -73.38 38.04
N ASP A 621 7.74 -74.69 38.10
CA ASP A 621 6.47 -75.38 37.82
C ASP A 621 5.83 -75.06 36.45
N GLY A 622 6.63 -74.57 35.48
CA GLY A 622 6.17 -74.18 34.15
C GLY A 622 5.44 -72.83 34.08
N ASN A 623 4.68 -72.48 35.12
CA ASN A 623 3.80 -71.31 35.11
C ASN A 623 4.34 -70.10 35.89
N THR A 624 5.42 -70.25 36.67
CA THR A 624 6.07 -69.14 37.38
C THR A 624 7.39 -68.76 36.71
N LEU A 625 7.57 -67.47 36.45
CA LEU A 625 8.79 -66.88 35.90
C LEU A 625 9.32 -65.83 36.88
N THR A 626 10.56 -65.97 37.33
CA THR A 626 11.21 -64.99 38.21
C THR A 626 12.45 -64.43 37.53
N ILE A 627 12.43 -63.14 37.24
CA ILE A 627 13.45 -62.43 36.48
C ILE A 627 14.18 -61.48 37.44
N PRO A 628 15.51 -61.54 37.56
CA PRO A 628 16.25 -60.56 38.36
C PRO A 628 16.27 -59.20 37.66
N ILE A 629 16.20 -58.13 38.45
CA ILE A 629 16.45 -56.76 38.00
C ILE A 629 17.95 -56.54 38.17
N LEU A 630 18.70 -56.56 37.06
CA LEU A 630 20.14 -56.45 37.01
C LEU A 630 20.55 -55.03 36.65
N LEU A 631 21.29 -54.36 37.52
CA LEU A 631 22.00 -53.16 37.10
C LEU A 631 23.46 -53.49 36.91
N ARG A 632 23.83 -53.73 35.64
CA ARG A 632 25.14 -54.27 35.23
C ARG A 632 25.34 -55.65 35.86
N ASP A 633 26.33 -55.80 36.75
CA ASP A 633 26.68 -57.09 37.36
C ASP A 633 26.09 -57.27 38.77
N GLN A 634 25.14 -56.41 39.18
CA GLN A 634 24.53 -56.44 40.50
C GLN A 634 23.01 -56.59 40.43
N VAL A 635 22.46 -57.58 41.15
CA VAL A 635 21.02 -57.74 41.29
C VAL A 635 20.46 -56.74 42.30
N LEU A 636 19.55 -55.89 41.86
CA LEU A 636 18.85 -54.91 42.68
C LEU A 636 17.55 -55.45 43.31
N GLY A 637 16.91 -56.40 42.63
CA GLY A 637 15.63 -56.97 43.02
C GLY A 637 15.20 -58.07 42.07
N VAL A 638 13.97 -58.53 42.19
CA VAL A 638 13.41 -59.57 41.31
C VAL A 638 11.96 -59.25 40.96
N VAL A 639 11.56 -59.57 39.74
CA VAL A 639 10.17 -59.54 39.28
C VAL A 639 9.70 -60.98 39.14
N ARG A 640 8.59 -61.31 39.82
CA ARG A 640 7.95 -62.63 39.73
C ARG A 640 6.62 -62.51 39.02
N LEU A 641 6.42 -63.33 38.01
CA LEU A 641 5.22 -63.41 37.18
C LEU A 641 4.64 -64.83 37.27
N CYS A 642 3.35 -64.95 37.49
CA CYS A 642 2.65 -66.23 37.57
C CYS A 642 1.51 -66.27 36.54
N LYS A 643 1.50 -67.30 35.68
CA LYS A 643 0.40 -67.59 34.76
C LYS A 643 -0.70 -68.41 35.45
N PRO A 644 -1.98 -68.22 35.08
CA PRO A 644 -3.06 -69.13 35.45
C PRO A 644 -2.74 -70.59 35.08
N GLU A 645 -3.24 -71.56 35.84
CA GLU A 645 -2.92 -72.99 35.64
C GLU A 645 -3.33 -73.51 34.25
N ASP A 646 -4.34 -72.91 33.63
CA ASP A 646 -4.88 -73.27 32.31
C ASP A 646 -4.16 -72.64 31.11
N ALA A 647 -3.24 -71.69 31.35
CA ALA A 647 -2.58 -70.91 30.29
C ALA A 647 -1.32 -71.58 29.68
N GLY A 648 -0.89 -72.73 30.22
CA GLY A 648 0.32 -73.44 29.80
C GLY A 648 1.63 -72.76 30.24
N PRO A 649 2.79 -73.42 29.99
CA PRO A 649 4.08 -72.95 30.48
C PRO A 649 4.62 -71.73 29.71
N TRP A 650 5.54 -70.99 30.32
CA TRP A 650 6.24 -69.87 29.67
C TRP A 650 7.09 -70.33 28.47
N THR A 651 6.84 -69.73 27.30
CA THR A 651 7.61 -69.97 26.07
C THR A 651 8.91 -69.16 26.04
N ASN A 652 9.87 -69.53 25.18
CA ASN A 652 11.14 -68.79 25.10
C ASN A 652 10.98 -67.36 24.59
N ASP A 653 10.11 -67.13 23.60
CA ASP A 653 9.82 -65.80 23.07
C ASP A 653 9.18 -64.90 24.14
N GLU A 654 8.29 -65.46 24.97
CA GLU A 654 7.70 -64.71 26.09
C GLU A 654 8.76 -64.38 27.15
N VAL A 655 9.70 -65.28 27.42
CA VAL A 655 10.79 -64.99 28.36
C VAL A 655 11.73 -63.93 27.80
N GLU A 656 12.12 -63.99 26.52
CA GLU A 656 12.96 -62.97 25.88
C GLU A 656 12.27 -61.59 25.87
N LEU A 657 10.95 -61.57 25.66
CA LEU A 657 10.16 -60.35 25.78
C LEU A 657 10.16 -59.82 27.21
N MET A 658 9.92 -60.68 28.20
CA MET A 658 9.92 -60.25 29.61
C MET A 658 11.32 -59.78 30.03
N ASP A 659 12.39 -60.47 29.65
CA ASP A 659 13.78 -60.06 29.91
C ASP A 659 14.05 -58.69 29.28
N THR A 660 13.57 -58.43 28.06
CA THR A 660 13.68 -57.11 27.41
C THR A 660 12.92 -56.02 28.18
N LEU A 661 11.71 -56.32 28.68
CA LEU A 661 10.93 -55.38 29.48
C LEU A 661 11.58 -55.11 30.84
N ILE A 662 12.15 -56.13 31.48
CA ILE A 662 12.91 -55.96 32.72
C ILE A 662 14.18 -55.15 32.46
N ALA A 663 14.88 -55.36 31.35
CA ALA A 663 16.03 -54.54 30.96
C ALA A 663 15.67 -53.05 30.77
N GLN A 664 14.49 -52.75 30.22
CA GLN A 664 14.00 -51.36 30.18
C GLN A 664 13.62 -50.83 31.56
N LEU A 665 13.06 -51.68 32.43
CA LEU A 665 12.76 -51.31 33.81
C LEU A 665 14.03 -50.99 34.59
N GLU A 666 15.13 -51.73 34.39
CA GLU A 666 16.43 -51.47 35.00
C GLU A 666 16.94 -50.05 34.69
N VAL A 667 16.92 -49.66 33.42
CA VAL A 667 17.30 -48.30 32.97
C VAL A 667 16.35 -47.25 33.54
N ALA A 668 15.05 -47.54 33.55
CA ALA A 668 14.05 -46.63 34.10
C ALA A 668 14.22 -46.44 35.61
N LEU A 669 14.57 -47.50 36.35
CA LEU A 669 14.84 -47.45 37.79
C LEU A 669 16.10 -46.64 38.09
N GLU A 670 17.19 -46.79 37.32
CA GLU A 670 18.39 -45.97 37.48
C GLU A 670 18.10 -44.49 37.22
N SER A 671 17.36 -44.21 36.15
CA SER A 671 16.92 -42.85 35.81
C SER A 671 16.00 -42.26 36.89
N ALA A 672 15.05 -43.04 37.39
CA ALA A 672 14.12 -42.61 38.43
C ALA A 672 14.82 -42.32 39.77
N ARG A 673 15.78 -43.16 40.17
CA ARG A 673 16.60 -42.91 41.36
C ARG A 673 17.41 -41.62 41.23
N LEU A 674 18.07 -41.41 40.08
CA LEU A 674 18.83 -40.17 39.80
C LEU A 674 17.93 -38.93 39.85
N TYR A 675 16.74 -39.04 39.27
CA TYR A 675 15.75 -37.97 39.32
C TYR A 675 15.28 -37.69 40.75
N GLN A 676 14.99 -38.72 41.56
CA GLN A 676 14.61 -38.55 42.96
C GLN A 676 15.73 -37.94 43.80
N ASP A 677 16.99 -38.34 43.59
CA ASP A 677 18.12 -37.73 44.29
C ASP A 677 18.25 -36.25 43.95
N THR A 678 18.09 -35.91 42.66
CA THR A 678 18.09 -34.53 42.18
C THR A 678 16.94 -33.72 42.79
N GLN A 679 15.72 -34.27 42.84
CA GLN A 679 14.56 -33.63 43.46
C GLN A 679 14.75 -33.40 44.96
N ARG A 680 15.30 -34.38 45.70
CA ARG A 680 15.59 -34.23 47.14
C ARG A 680 16.64 -33.14 47.39
N ARG A 681 17.68 -33.06 46.55
CA ARG A 681 18.67 -31.98 46.61
C ARG A 681 18.04 -30.62 46.36
N ALA A 682 17.23 -30.49 45.30
CA ALA A 682 16.52 -29.26 44.97
C ALA A 682 15.54 -28.81 46.06
N ALA A 683 14.75 -29.73 46.62
CA ALA A 683 13.83 -29.43 47.72
C ALA A 683 14.57 -28.93 48.97
N ARG A 684 15.74 -29.52 49.27
CA ARG A 684 16.60 -29.06 50.38
C ARG A 684 17.14 -27.65 50.12
N GLU A 685 17.62 -27.36 48.92
CA GLU A 685 18.10 -26.02 48.54
C GLU A 685 16.99 -24.97 48.58
N GLN A 686 15.79 -25.29 48.08
CA GLN A 686 14.64 -24.40 48.12
C GLN A 686 14.22 -24.10 49.56
N MET A 687 14.18 -25.13 50.42
CA MET A 687 13.88 -24.95 51.85
C MET A 687 14.91 -24.02 52.52
N VAL A 688 16.21 -24.24 52.29
CA VAL A 688 17.28 -23.38 52.81
C VAL A 688 17.11 -21.93 52.33
N THR A 689 16.76 -21.75 51.06
CA THR A 689 16.53 -20.43 50.45
C THR A 689 15.33 -19.74 51.08
N GLN A 690 14.18 -20.41 51.22
CA GLN A 690 12.96 -19.84 51.83
C GLN A 690 13.20 -19.40 53.27
N ILE A 691 13.87 -20.22 54.08
CA ILE A 691 14.24 -19.86 55.46
C ILE A 691 15.11 -18.61 55.45
N THR A 692 16.13 -18.56 54.60
CA THR A 692 17.05 -17.42 54.50
C THR A 692 16.33 -16.13 54.08
N THR A 693 15.39 -16.22 53.14
CA THR A 693 14.59 -15.07 52.68
C THR A 693 13.70 -14.53 53.79
N LYS A 694 12.99 -15.39 54.54
CA LYS A 694 12.18 -14.95 55.68
C LYS A 694 13.03 -14.30 56.78
N ILE A 695 14.21 -14.86 57.06
CA ILE A 695 15.16 -14.26 58.01
C ILE A 695 15.57 -12.85 57.54
N ARG A 696 15.85 -12.66 56.24
CA ARG A 696 16.23 -11.35 55.67
C ARG A 696 15.09 -10.35 55.49
N ALA A 697 13.83 -10.74 55.68
CA ALA A 697 12.67 -9.88 55.43
C ALA A 697 12.53 -8.73 56.45
N THR A 698 13.25 -8.79 57.56
CA THR A 698 13.34 -7.75 58.58
C THR A 698 14.79 -7.25 58.68
N THR A 699 14.96 -5.95 58.92
CA THR A 699 16.26 -5.34 59.17
C THR A 699 16.56 -5.18 60.67
N ASP A 700 15.62 -5.53 61.55
CA ASP A 700 15.82 -5.53 63.00
C ASP A 700 16.50 -6.84 63.44
N PRO A 701 17.73 -6.79 64.00
CA PRO A 701 18.46 -7.98 64.42
C PRO A 701 17.70 -8.84 65.42
N GLN A 702 16.89 -8.25 66.30
CA GLN A 702 16.14 -8.99 67.31
C GLN A 702 15.00 -9.79 66.66
N VAL A 703 14.26 -9.17 65.73
CA VAL A 703 13.18 -9.83 64.97
C VAL A 703 13.76 -10.88 64.01
N MET A 704 14.94 -10.63 63.44
CA MET A 704 15.66 -11.57 62.59
C MET A 704 16.03 -12.84 63.35
N LEU A 705 16.56 -12.72 64.58
CA LEU A 705 16.90 -13.87 65.42
C LEU A 705 15.67 -14.66 65.88
N GLN A 706 14.59 -13.96 66.22
CA GLN A 706 13.31 -14.61 66.55
C GLN A 706 12.75 -15.40 65.36
N THR A 707 12.76 -14.78 64.17
CA THR A 707 12.31 -15.41 62.92
C THR A 707 13.19 -16.61 62.58
N ALA A 708 14.52 -16.47 62.69
CA ALA A 708 15.47 -17.55 62.44
C ALA A 708 15.24 -18.76 63.35
N VAL A 709 15.08 -18.54 64.66
CA VAL A 709 14.80 -19.63 65.62
C VAL A 709 13.48 -20.33 65.29
N SER A 710 12.44 -19.58 64.95
CA SER A 710 11.12 -20.14 64.64
C SER A 710 11.14 -20.97 63.36
N GLU A 711 11.65 -20.40 62.27
CA GLU A 711 11.68 -21.04 60.96
C GLU A 711 12.62 -22.25 60.94
N LEU A 712 13.78 -22.18 61.61
CA LEU A 712 14.69 -23.32 61.73
C LEU A 712 14.06 -24.46 62.55
N ARG A 713 13.31 -24.14 63.61
CA ARG A 713 12.61 -25.16 64.40
C ARG A 713 11.57 -25.89 63.56
N GLU A 714 10.77 -25.14 62.82
CA GLU A 714 9.68 -25.68 62.02
C GLU A 714 10.19 -26.48 60.82
N ALA A 715 11.13 -25.91 60.05
CA ALA A 715 11.66 -26.56 58.85
C ALA A 715 12.42 -27.86 59.15
N LEU A 716 13.11 -27.94 60.29
CA LEU A 716 13.85 -29.15 60.70
C LEU A 716 13.01 -30.11 61.54
N GLY A 717 11.73 -29.78 61.82
CA GLY A 717 10.89 -30.56 62.74
C GLY A 717 11.49 -30.70 64.15
N ALA A 718 12.32 -29.74 64.57
CA ALA A 718 13.05 -29.82 65.83
C ALA A 718 12.11 -29.58 67.03
N LYS A 719 12.27 -30.36 68.10
CA LYS A 719 11.46 -30.20 69.32
C LYS A 719 11.71 -28.86 70.03
N ARG A 720 12.91 -28.29 69.90
CA ARG A 720 13.30 -26.98 70.46
C ARG A 720 14.41 -26.39 69.58
N ALA A 721 14.39 -25.08 69.37
CA ALA A 721 15.50 -24.33 68.79
C ALA A 721 15.82 -23.12 69.68
N GLN A 722 17.10 -22.75 69.74
CA GLN A 722 17.59 -21.60 70.48
C GLN A 722 18.73 -20.95 69.70
N VAL A 723 18.75 -19.63 69.63
CA VAL A 723 19.89 -18.86 69.13
C VAL A 723 20.35 -17.93 70.24
N VAL A 724 21.65 -17.93 70.52
CA VAL A 724 22.30 -17.06 71.50
C VAL A 724 23.48 -16.41 70.80
N ILE A 725 23.56 -15.08 70.81
CA ILE A 725 24.74 -14.35 70.35
C ILE A 725 25.66 -14.18 71.55
N GLN A 726 26.92 -14.59 71.40
CA GLN A 726 27.94 -14.39 72.43
C GLN A 726 28.30 -12.90 72.48
N PRO A 727 28.12 -12.20 73.62
CA PRO A 727 28.66 -10.85 73.78
C PRO A 727 30.19 -10.92 73.83
N GLU A 728 30.87 -10.01 73.14
CA GLU A 728 32.33 -9.89 73.27
C GLU A 728 32.72 -9.68 74.73
N GLY A 729 33.53 -10.60 75.28
CA GLY A 729 34.32 -10.39 76.49
C GLY A 729 33.56 -10.39 77.81
N ARG A 730 33.26 -11.59 78.34
CA ARG A 730 33.49 -11.95 79.76
C ARG A 730 33.33 -13.47 79.92
N GLY A 731 34.49 -14.18 79.98
CA GLY A 731 34.61 -15.58 80.37
C GLY A 731 35.08 -16.48 79.25
#